data_AF-A0A2P9CCM7-F1
#
_entry.id   AF-A0A2P9CCM7-F1
#
_cell.length_a   1.000
_cell.length_b   1.000
_cell.length_c   1.000
_cell.angle_alpha   90.00
_cell.angle_beta   90.00
_cell.angle_gamma   90.00
#
_symmetry.space_group_name_H-M   'P 1'
#
loop_
_entity.id
_entity.type
_entity.pdbx_description
1 polymer ?
#
loop_
_entity_poly.entity_id
_entity_poly.type
_entity_poly.pdbx_seq_one_letter_code
_entity_poly.pdbx_strand_id
1 'polypeptide(L)'
;MIKRLLNIHNFCSLNRFTCWRKHMRLHNMIYRNNYEYSNKNCFIEEYSRKYIHTHNNIYIKKKIYDIIPYLCICKDVKNITSNIIFYILENLSTKNVVNINEYKDNIKKIYFNIMKCYHKIFENNNEYGEYIFTLFNDDIILSVSPSLKKKQKNIIQDILLNSLNFFFENNKTYKNKLNINLMCNIINYPKFLYVLHSINYDMNIIKENLSVQNVDYLLSQYINTTKYITTAIEFSSFFKTPNMNILTPFKKHGTFNYSLLLEHIVNKQLKNALLLLLKDIECSQLKQEILLYLVSSDDITGLCLNEWAYLAAKEYLLMNKRTNDNSKNINVNILKRSIDNIKDYNDANVPNLEYFVLPEDVKNVKYINCINDFNNMVITIKEELNNHWKYNIYNINNMDNYTNDNYNNNILTYEYINKILRKEKKRYYIGIDIEWDRYKKKNVSVLSISTNKKIYIIDLYFIDYNYKLIIFKFFKWLLENPFIYKLFFNFPTDIKIMSSYFQNISHINIYNNVIDLNDNIYMYSKRNEQKTSYNNNNILYFETLNRDMIQSNDIHLFKQLVHSTPYHFNKNIINKMNSNNNYNNININILNKQMLKLYFKSLNDLCIKILNKKLNKKFQLANWNIRPLTHEQIIYASIDSYVLIKIEEMLIEKGYMSTCDSNNNQMMNLFVQKYKLRDSTWE
;
A
#
# COMPACT_ATOMS: atom_id res chain seq x y z
N MET A 1 -8.96 -20.55 -9.41
CA MET A 1 -9.40 -20.65 -8.00
C MET A 1 -10.53 -19.65 -7.66
N ILE A 2 -10.44 -18.38 -8.08
CA ILE A 2 -11.50 -17.36 -7.85
C ILE A 2 -12.78 -17.63 -8.67
N LYS A 3 -12.68 -18.02 -9.95
CA LYS A 3 -13.83 -18.53 -10.74
C LYS A 3 -14.56 -19.70 -10.06
N ARG A 4 -13.84 -20.53 -9.29
CA ARG A 4 -14.40 -21.67 -8.53
C ARG A 4 -15.05 -21.24 -7.21
N LEU A 5 -14.56 -20.16 -6.57
CA LEU A 5 -15.16 -19.56 -5.38
C LEU A 5 -16.42 -18.73 -5.69
N LEU A 6 -16.47 -18.10 -6.87
CA LEU A 6 -17.65 -17.40 -7.37
C LEU A 6 -18.80 -18.36 -7.75
N ASN A 7 -18.45 -19.56 -8.25
CA ASN A 7 -19.43 -20.60 -8.58
C ASN A 7 -20.13 -21.24 -7.36
N ILE A 8 -19.54 -21.19 -6.16
CA ILE A 8 -20.15 -21.77 -4.94
C ILE A 8 -21.37 -20.95 -4.46
N HIS A 9 -21.52 -19.71 -4.92
CA HIS A 9 -22.62 -18.81 -4.52
C HIS A 9 -23.72 -18.61 -5.58
N ASN A 10 -23.84 -19.48 -6.60
CA ASN A 10 -24.84 -19.39 -7.68
C ASN A 10 -24.83 -18.05 -8.45
N PHE A 11 -23.68 -17.68 -9.03
CA PHE A 11 -23.59 -16.53 -9.94
C PHE A 11 -23.08 -16.96 -11.32
N CYS A 12 -24.03 -17.35 -12.19
CA CYS A 12 -23.77 -17.63 -13.59
C CYS A 12 -23.81 -16.34 -14.43
N SER A 13 -22.82 -16.24 -15.32
CA SER A 13 -22.79 -15.47 -16.58
C SER A 13 -23.13 -13.98 -16.55
N LEU A 14 -22.09 -13.15 -16.66
CA LEU A 14 -22.15 -11.90 -17.42
C LEU A 14 -20.84 -11.76 -18.20
N ASN A 15 -20.81 -12.43 -19.35
CA ASN A 15 -19.83 -12.16 -20.40
C ASN A 15 -20.16 -10.79 -21.04
N ARG A 16 -19.10 -10.07 -21.42
CA ARG A 16 -19.04 -8.77 -22.14
C ARG A 16 -18.93 -7.52 -21.27
N PHE A 17 -17.73 -7.27 -20.76
CA PHE A 17 -17.21 -5.91 -20.64
C PHE A 17 -16.23 -5.64 -21.79
N THR A 18 -16.75 -5.47 -23.00
CA THR A 18 -15.98 -4.80 -24.07
C THR A 18 -15.94 -3.31 -23.72
N CYS A 19 -15.02 -2.92 -22.85
CA CYS A 19 -14.83 -1.51 -22.51
C CYS A 19 -13.96 -0.87 -23.59
N TRP A 20 -14.60 -0.17 -24.54
CA TRP A 20 -13.92 0.78 -25.41
C TRP A 20 -13.23 1.85 -24.53
N ARG A 21 -11.93 1.69 -24.30
CA ARG A 21 -11.07 2.70 -23.68
C ARG A 21 -10.94 3.89 -24.62
N LYS A 22 -11.85 4.85 -24.55
CA LYS A 22 -11.47 6.25 -24.84
C LYS A 22 -10.69 6.75 -23.63
N HIS A 23 -9.38 6.87 -23.79
CA HIS A 23 -8.51 7.59 -22.86
C HIS A 23 -9.01 9.04 -22.72
N MET A 24 -9.94 9.29 -21.80
CA MET A 24 -10.17 10.64 -21.29
C MET A 24 -9.02 10.93 -20.33
N ARG A 25 -7.97 11.58 -20.85
CA ARG A 25 -7.00 12.28 -20.02
C ARG A 25 -7.80 13.25 -19.13
N LEU A 26 -7.88 12.96 -17.83
CA LEU A 26 -8.24 13.92 -16.78
C LEU A 26 -7.10 14.94 -16.62
N HIS A 27 -6.69 15.57 -17.72
CA HIS A 27 -5.90 16.79 -17.70
C HIS A 27 -6.89 17.93 -17.61
N ASN A 28 -6.97 18.55 -16.42
CA ASN A 28 -7.56 19.87 -16.24
C ASN A 28 -8.88 20.09 -17.01
N MET A 29 -9.93 19.32 -16.69
CA MET A 29 -11.26 19.95 -16.73
C MET A 29 -11.31 20.92 -15.56
N ILE A 30 -10.68 22.06 -15.80
CA ILE A 30 -10.92 23.28 -15.07
C ILE A 30 -12.41 23.56 -15.27
N TYR A 31 -13.26 23.10 -14.34
CA TYR A 31 -14.44 23.87 -13.98
C TYR A 31 -13.94 25.12 -13.25
N ARG A 32 -13.31 26.03 -14.02
CA ARG A 32 -13.40 27.44 -13.72
C ARG A 32 -14.86 27.74 -14.00
N ASN A 33 -15.66 27.86 -12.94
CA ASN A 33 -16.61 28.96 -12.94
C ASN A 33 -15.77 30.26 -12.87
N ASN A 34 -15.13 30.60 -13.99
CA ASN A 34 -14.96 32.00 -14.30
C ASN A 34 -16.36 32.44 -14.69
N TYR A 35 -16.89 33.35 -13.88
CA TYR A 35 -17.74 34.43 -14.37
C TYR A 35 -17.46 34.72 -15.84
N GLU A 36 -18.34 34.27 -16.73
CA GLU A 36 -18.59 34.95 -17.99
C GLU A 36 -20.06 35.32 -17.99
N TYR A 37 -20.26 36.62 -17.83
CA TYR A 37 -21.41 37.35 -18.28
C TYR A 37 -21.90 36.75 -19.60
N SER A 38 -23.10 36.16 -19.59
CA SER A 38 -23.87 36.00 -20.82
C SER A 38 -24.34 37.39 -21.24
N ASN A 39 -23.51 38.07 -22.02
CA ASN A 39 -23.91 39.21 -22.81
C ASN A 39 -24.93 38.75 -23.85
N LYS A 40 -26.21 39.06 -23.61
CA LYS A 40 -27.16 39.33 -24.69
C LYS A 40 -27.78 40.69 -24.44
N ASN A 41 -27.28 41.64 -25.23
CA ASN A 41 -27.87 42.93 -25.58
C ASN A 41 -28.22 43.87 -24.43
N CYS A 42 -27.30 44.79 -24.12
CA CYS A 42 -27.58 46.22 -24.23
C CYS A 42 -26.26 47.02 -24.10
N PHE A 43 -25.96 47.75 -25.18
CA PHE A 43 -25.09 48.91 -25.33
C PHE A 43 -23.91 49.12 -24.37
N ILE A 44 -22.72 49.06 -24.96
CA ILE A 44 -21.48 49.64 -24.45
C ILE A 44 -21.65 51.17 -24.39
N GLU A 45 -21.55 51.74 -23.20
CA GLU A 45 -20.97 53.06 -23.02
C GLU A 45 -19.81 52.96 -22.02
N GLU A 46 -18.67 53.50 -22.46
CA GLU A 46 -17.43 53.59 -21.73
C GLU A 46 -17.61 54.37 -20.42
N TYR A 47 -17.30 53.76 -19.29
CA TYR A 47 -16.83 54.51 -18.12
C TYR A 47 -15.60 53.84 -17.51
N SER A 48 -14.46 54.45 -17.84
CA SER A 48 -13.29 54.74 -17.01
C SER A 48 -13.11 53.98 -15.68
N ARG A 49 -11.89 53.46 -15.52
CA ARG A 49 -11.22 53.09 -14.25
C ARG A 49 -11.80 53.82 -13.03
N LYS A 50 -12.62 53.13 -12.23
CA LYS A 50 -12.94 53.54 -10.86
C LYS A 50 -12.65 52.39 -9.90
N TYR A 51 -11.74 52.68 -8.97
CA TYR A 51 -11.45 51.89 -7.79
C TYR A 51 -12.74 51.35 -7.15
N ILE A 52 -12.89 50.03 -7.06
CA ILE A 52 -14.00 49.41 -6.34
C ILE A 52 -13.76 49.63 -4.84
N HIS A 53 -14.43 50.62 -4.26
CA HIS A 53 -14.46 50.86 -2.83
C HIS A 53 -15.06 49.67 -2.07
N THR A 54 -14.29 49.00 -1.23
CA THR A 54 -14.77 47.99 -0.28
C THR A 54 -15.09 48.64 1.07
N HIS A 55 -16.33 49.08 1.29
CA HIS A 55 -16.78 49.51 2.62
C HIS A 55 -17.48 48.34 3.32
N ASN A 56 -16.75 47.58 4.14
CA ASN A 56 -17.36 46.66 5.10
C ASN A 56 -17.96 47.50 6.24
N ASN A 57 -19.28 47.52 6.36
CA ASN A 57 -19.98 48.39 7.31
C ASN A 57 -20.23 47.64 8.63
N ILE A 58 -19.58 48.08 9.71
CA ILE A 58 -19.82 47.58 11.07
C ILE A 58 -20.87 48.47 11.73
N TYR A 59 -22.03 47.90 12.08
CA TYR A 59 -23.17 48.65 12.63
C TYR A 59 -23.13 48.67 14.16
N ILE A 60 -22.35 49.60 14.73
CA ILE A 60 -22.05 49.65 16.18
C ILE A 60 -23.25 50.08 17.04
N LYS A 61 -24.15 50.94 16.52
CA LYS A 61 -25.25 51.55 17.30
C LYS A 61 -26.55 50.74 17.33
N LYS A 62 -26.70 49.73 16.49
CA LYS A 62 -27.91 48.90 16.40
C LYS A 62 -27.65 47.54 17.05
N LYS A 63 -28.68 46.91 17.61
CA LYS A 63 -28.53 45.60 18.22
C LYS A 63 -28.30 44.55 17.13
N ILE A 64 -27.42 43.58 17.38
CA ILE A 64 -27.05 42.58 16.36
C ILE A 64 -28.27 41.84 15.77
N TYR A 65 -29.29 41.57 16.60
CA TYR A 65 -30.52 40.91 16.17
C TYR A 65 -31.49 41.79 15.37
N ASP A 66 -31.19 43.08 15.18
CA ASP A 66 -31.90 43.93 14.24
C ASP A 66 -31.13 44.07 12.92
N ILE A 67 -29.80 43.95 12.97
CA ILE A 67 -28.90 44.11 11.82
C ILE A 67 -28.81 42.81 11.01
N ILE A 68 -28.46 41.69 11.64
CA ILE A 68 -28.16 40.44 10.93
C ILE A 68 -29.36 39.93 10.13
N PRO A 69 -30.59 39.89 10.66
CA PRO A 69 -31.74 39.48 9.85
C PRO A 69 -31.95 40.35 8.61
N TYR A 70 -31.78 41.67 8.73
CA TYR A 70 -31.86 42.59 7.60
C TYR A 70 -30.77 42.32 6.56
N LEU A 71 -29.52 42.11 6.99
CA LEU A 71 -28.42 41.80 6.08
C LEU A 71 -28.61 40.44 5.38
N CYS A 72 -29.20 39.44 6.05
CA CYS A 72 -29.58 38.18 5.42
C CYS A 72 -30.61 38.39 4.30
N ILE A 73 -31.63 39.22 4.53
CA ILE A 73 -32.62 39.58 3.49
C ILE A 73 -31.93 40.27 2.30
N CYS A 74 -30.97 41.16 2.58
CA CYS A 74 -30.18 41.83 1.55
C CYS A 74 -29.11 40.92 0.89
N LYS A 75 -28.92 39.68 1.35
CA LYS A 75 -27.92 38.72 0.85
C LYS A 75 -26.47 39.23 0.95
N ASP A 76 -26.20 40.12 1.90
CA ASP A 76 -24.90 40.79 2.02
C ASP A 76 -23.90 39.96 2.86
N VAL A 77 -23.31 38.97 2.21
CA VAL A 77 -22.41 37.99 2.83
C VAL A 77 -21.21 38.61 3.58
N LYS A 78 -20.67 39.75 3.10
CA LYS A 78 -19.51 40.41 3.72
C LYS A 78 -19.91 41.17 4.98
N ASN A 79 -21.02 41.89 4.95
CA ASN A 79 -21.50 42.62 6.12
C ASN A 79 -22.06 41.67 7.18
N ILE A 80 -22.71 40.57 6.82
CA ILE A 80 -23.11 39.52 7.78
C ILE A 80 -21.88 38.98 8.52
N THR A 81 -20.86 38.55 7.77
CA THR A 81 -19.64 37.95 8.32
C THR A 81 -18.89 38.92 9.22
N SER A 82 -18.67 40.16 8.77
CA SER A 82 -17.93 41.17 9.55
C SER A 82 -18.64 41.58 10.83
N ASN A 83 -19.96 41.80 10.81
CA ASN A 83 -20.71 42.18 12.01
C ASN A 83 -20.77 41.06 13.04
N ILE A 84 -20.89 39.79 12.61
CA ILE A 84 -20.88 38.65 13.53
C ILE A 84 -19.49 38.43 14.14
N ILE A 85 -18.43 38.50 13.34
CA ILE A 85 -17.03 38.41 13.84
C ILE A 85 -16.78 39.53 14.85
N PHE A 86 -17.12 40.77 14.51
CA PHE A 86 -16.91 41.93 15.38
C PHE A 86 -17.65 41.75 16.71
N TYR A 87 -18.94 41.42 16.67
CA TYR A 87 -19.76 41.24 17.86
C TYR A 87 -19.23 40.13 18.78
N ILE A 88 -18.84 38.98 18.23
CA ILE A 88 -18.32 37.87 19.03
C ILE A 88 -16.97 38.25 19.65
N LEU A 89 -16.06 38.88 18.89
CA LEU A 89 -14.76 39.29 19.40
C LEU A 89 -14.85 40.38 20.46
N GLU A 90 -15.73 41.37 20.28
CA GLU A 90 -15.97 42.45 21.24
C GLU A 90 -16.36 41.87 22.61
N ASN A 91 -17.31 40.94 22.62
CA ASN A 91 -17.82 40.31 23.85
C ASN A 91 -16.93 39.18 24.40
N LEU A 92 -16.02 38.59 23.61
CA LEU A 92 -15.05 37.58 24.07
C LEU A 92 -13.70 38.16 24.52
N SER A 93 -13.43 39.43 24.27
CA SER A 93 -12.13 40.02 24.55
C SER A 93 -11.85 40.06 26.07
N THR A 94 -10.82 39.33 26.51
CA THR A 94 -10.41 39.27 27.92
C THR A 94 -9.89 40.61 28.46
N LYS A 95 -9.59 41.57 27.59
CA LYS A 95 -9.20 42.94 27.95
C LYS A 95 -10.37 43.77 28.48
N ASN A 96 -11.61 43.35 28.21
CA ASN A 96 -12.83 44.08 28.54
C ASN A 96 -13.61 43.42 29.70
N VAL A 97 -12.95 42.58 30.50
CA VAL A 97 -13.60 41.78 31.55
C VAL A 97 -12.78 41.83 32.84
N VAL A 98 -13.41 42.17 33.95
CA VAL A 98 -12.76 42.31 35.26
C VAL A 98 -12.71 40.96 35.99
N ASN A 99 -13.75 40.11 35.88
CA ASN A 99 -13.90 38.85 36.63
C ASN A 99 -14.30 37.64 35.77
N ILE A 100 -14.00 36.41 36.23
CA ILE A 100 -14.37 35.13 35.55
C ILE A 100 -15.89 34.99 35.36
N ASN A 101 -16.70 35.51 36.29
CA ASN A 101 -18.16 35.46 36.19
C ASN A 101 -18.70 36.37 35.07
N GLU A 102 -18.11 37.55 34.90
CA GLU A 102 -18.45 38.49 33.83
C GLU A 102 -18.09 37.91 32.45
N TYR A 103 -16.99 37.15 32.34
CA TYR A 103 -16.66 36.42 31.13
C TYR A 103 -17.73 35.36 30.77
N LYS A 104 -18.21 34.61 31.78
CA LYS A 104 -19.30 33.64 31.59
C LYS A 104 -20.61 34.31 31.18
N ASP A 105 -20.94 35.45 31.78
CA ASP A 105 -22.15 36.19 31.45
C ASP A 105 -22.06 36.83 30.04
N ASN A 106 -20.89 37.27 29.61
CA ASN A 106 -20.65 37.69 28.23
C ASN A 106 -20.88 36.57 27.23
N ILE A 107 -20.41 35.35 27.52
CA ILE A 107 -20.71 34.17 26.68
C ILE A 107 -22.23 33.93 26.61
N LYS A 108 -22.95 33.94 27.75
CA LYS A 108 -24.41 33.79 27.75
C LYS A 108 -25.09 34.88 26.90
N LYS A 109 -24.62 36.12 26.99
CA LYS A 109 -25.12 37.26 26.21
C LYS A 109 -24.89 37.08 24.71
N ILE A 110 -23.74 36.54 24.31
CA ILE A 110 -23.44 36.17 22.93
C ILE A 110 -24.48 35.15 22.44
N TYR A 111 -24.63 34.02 23.14
CA TYR A 111 -25.59 32.97 22.77
C TYR A 111 -27.02 33.50 22.71
N PHE A 112 -27.45 34.27 23.70
CA PHE A 112 -28.79 34.84 23.77
C PHE A 112 -29.11 35.78 22.60
N ASN A 113 -28.21 36.70 22.26
CA ASN A 113 -28.43 37.64 21.17
C ASN A 113 -28.32 36.97 19.80
N ILE A 114 -27.43 35.97 19.65
CA ILE A 114 -27.35 35.16 18.42
C ILE A 114 -28.64 34.35 18.23
N MET A 115 -29.20 33.76 19.29
CA MET A 115 -30.49 33.06 19.23
C MET A 115 -31.62 33.98 18.78
N LYS A 116 -31.68 35.20 19.29
CA LYS A 116 -32.64 36.21 18.81
C LYS A 116 -32.50 36.52 17.32
N CYS A 117 -31.26 36.52 16.80
CA CYS A 117 -31.03 36.65 15.36
C CYS A 117 -31.67 35.48 14.61
N TYR A 118 -31.43 34.23 15.05
CA TYR A 118 -31.98 33.05 14.39
C TYR A 118 -33.50 33.06 14.37
N HIS A 119 -34.16 33.32 15.51
CA HIS A 119 -35.62 33.43 15.55
C HIS A 119 -36.15 34.41 14.50
N LYS A 120 -35.60 35.63 14.44
CA LYS A 120 -36.01 36.65 13.44
C LYS A 120 -35.68 36.26 12.00
N ILE A 121 -34.57 35.57 11.76
CA ILE A 121 -34.17 35.13 10.41
C ILE A 121 -35.12 34.06 9.88
N PHE A 122 -35.46 33.08 10.71
CA PHE A 122 -36.24 31.91 10.30
C PHE A 122 -37.76 32.11 10.42
N GLU A 123 -38.23 33.14 11.13
CA GLU A 123 -39.64 33.55 11.22
C GLU A 123 -40.21 34.02 9.86
N ASN A 124 -39.38 34.65 9.00
CA ASN A 124 -39.77 35.13 7.66
C ASN A 124 -39.69 34.01 6.59
N ASN A 125 -40.54 32.99 6.69
CA ASN A 125 -40.68 31.90 5.71
C ASN A 125 -39.39 31.14 5.35
N ASN A 126 -38.32 31.27 6.14
CA ASN A 126 -37.02 30.62 5.92
C ASN A 126 -36.25 31.06 4.65
N GLU A 127 -36.65 32.11 3.94
CA GLU A 127 -36.13 32.43 2.59
C GLU A 127 -34.66 32.88 2.54
N TYR A 128 -34.07 33.25 3.67
CA TYR A 128 -32.70 33.80 3.75
C TYR A 128 -31.87 33.19 4.89
N GLY A 129 -32.32 32.07 5.43
CA GLY A 129 -31.70 31.44 6.60
C GLY A 129 -30.28 30.95 6.36
N GLU A 130 -29.96 30.57 5.13
CA GLU A 130 -28.70 29.96 4.74
C GLU A 130 -27.52 30.95 4.78
N TYR A 131 -27.80 32.25 4.66
CA TYR A 131 -26.77 33.29 4.69
C TYR A 131 -26.07 33.43 6.04
N ILE A 132 -26.63 32.86 7.11
CA ILE A 132 -25.95 32.80 8.40
C ILE A 132 -24.73 31.86 8.38
N PHE A 133 -24.69 30.91 7.45
CA PHE A 133 -23.60 29.95 7.30
C PHE A 133 -22.40 30.52 6.50
N THR A 134 -22.45 31.79 6.09
CA THR A 134 -21.36 32.50 5.40
C THR A 134 -20.05 32.48 6.20
N LEU A 135 -20.12 32.43 7.53
CA LEU A 135 -18.94 32.27 8.40
C LEU A 135 -18.23 30.92 8.26
N PHE A 136 -18.81 29.93 7.58
CA PHE A 136 -18.11 28.68 7.25
C PHE A 136 -17.40 28.74 5.88
N ASN A 137 -17.40 29.91 5.24
CA ASN A 137 -16.58 30.21 4.07
C ASN A 137 -15.29 30.92 4.50
N ASP A 138 -14.15 30.22 4.38
CA ASP A 138 -12.87 30.78 4.83
C ASP A 138 -12.38 31.91 3.92
N ASP A 139 -12.76 31.93 2.65
CA ASP A 139 -12.36 32.97 1.69
C ASP A 139 -13.10 34.28 1.97
N ILE A 140 -14.39 34.21 2.32
CA ILE A 140 -15.17 35.39 2.76
C ILE A 140 -14.57 35.96 4.05
N ILE A 141 -14.24 35.11 5.04
CA ILE A 141 -13.60 35.56 6.28
C ILE A 141 -12.28 36.27 6.01
N LEU A 142 -11.42 35.69 5.16
CA LEU A 142 -10.14 36.31 4.78
C LEU A 142 -10.35 37.67 4.11
N SER A 143 -11.41 37.82 3.31
CA SER A 143 -11.73 39.09 2.65
C SER A 143 -12.20 40.19 3.60
N VAL A 144 -12.89 39.85 4.71
CA VAL A 144 -13.45 40.84 5.64
C VAL A 144 -12.60 41.07 6.87
N SER A 145 -11.77 40.10 7.26
CA SER A 145 -10.90 40.16 8.44
C SER A 145 -9.59 39.40 8.18
N PRO A 146 -8.70 39.92 7.30
CA PRO A 146 -7.46 39.23 6.93
C PRO A 146 -6.49 39.03 8.09
N SER A 147 -6.57 39.87 9.12
CA SER A 147 -5.74 39.79 10.34
C SER A 147 -6.27 38.80 11.39
N LEU A 148 -7.41 38.14 11.15
CA LEU A 148 -8.03 37.25 12.11
C LEU A 148 -7.18 35.98 12.31
N LYS A 149 -6.71 35.75 13.55
CA LYS A 149 -5.90 34.57 13.85
C LYS A 149 -6.73 33.29 13.73
N LYS A 150 -6.12 32.21 13.23
CA LYS A 150 -6.77 30.89 13.07
C LYS A 150 -7.47 30.39 14.34
N LYS A 151 -6.86 30.57 15.53
CA LYS A 151 -7.46 30.19 16.82
C LYS A 151 -8.75 30.96 17.10
N GLN A 152 -8.76 32.28 16.86
CA GLN A 152 -9.94 33.13 17.05
C GLN A 152 -11.05 32.78 16.06
N LYS A 153 -10.68 32.56 14.79
CA LYS A 153 -11.60 32.10 13.75
C LYS A 153 -12.33 30.80 14.16
N ASN A 154 -11.58 29.81 14.64
CA ASN A 154 -12.16 28.54 15.08
C ASN A 154 -13.13 28.74 16.25
N ILE A 155 -12.76 29.53 17.26
CA ILE A 155 -13.64 29.83 18.41
C ILE A 155 -14.96 30.49 17.94
N ILE A 156 -14.89 31.45 17.01
CA ILE A 156 -16.07 32.11 16.45
C ILE A 156 -16.97 31.10 15.72
N GLN A 157 -16.37 30.25 14.88
CA GLN A 157 -17.08 29.21 14.13
C GLN A 157 -17.71 28.18 15.08
N ASP A 158 -17.01 27.78 16.15
CA ASP A 158 -17.50 26.82 17.14
C ASP A 158 -18.68 27.38 17.94
N ILE A 159 -18.62 28.65 18.36
CA ILE A 159 -19.73 29.31 19.06
C ILE A 159 -20.97 29.32 18.16
N LEU A 160 -20.83 29.74 16.91
CA LEU A 160 -21.92 29.78 15.95
C LEU A 160 -22.47 28.38 15.63
N LEU A 161 -21.60 27.39 15.47
CA LEU A 161 -22.03 26.04 15.14
C LEU A 161 -22.78 25.40 16.31
N ASN A 162 -22.28 25.58 17.54
CA ASN A 162 -22.95 25.12 18.75
C ASN A 162 -24.29 25.84 18.97
N SER A 163 -24.36 27.14 18.72
CA SER A 163 -25.64 27.87 18.81
C SER A 163 -26.61 27.44 17.71
N LEU A 164 -26.17 27.21 16.48
CA LEU A 164 -27.02 26.70 15.41
C LEU A 164 -27.53 25.29 15.72
N ASN A 165 -26.67 24.41 16.24
CA ASN A 165 -27.11 23.06 16.63
C ASN A 165 -28.21 23.14 17.70
N PHE A 166 -27.98 23.89 18.78
CA PHE A 166 -28.99 24.08 19.82
C PHE A 166 -30.29 24.66 19.27
N PHE A 167 -30.22 25.63 18.35
CA PHE A 167 -31.40 26.23 17.73
C PHE A 167 -32.20 25.20 16.93
N PHE A 168 -31.54 24.42 16.09
CA PHE A 168 -32.21 23.45 15.22
C PHE A 168 -32.66 22.16 15.92
N GLU A 169 -32.05 21.80 17.06
CA GLU A 169 -32.56 20.74 17.93
C GLU A 169 -33.97 21.08 18.43
N ASN A 170 -34.20 22.35 18.77
CA ASN A 170 -35.48 22.87 19.25
C ASN A 170 -36.43 23.30 18.12
N ASN A 171 -35.92 23.55 16.90
CA ASN A 171 -36.70 24.05 15.76
C ASN A 171 -36.46 23.19 14.49
N LYS A 172 -36.84 21.92 14.54
CA LYS A 172 -36.60 20.94 13.46
C LYS A 172 -37.26 21.33 12.13
N THR A 173 -38.41 22.02 12.17
CA THR A 173 -39.14 22.47 10.98
C THR A 173 -38.32 23.45 10.14
N TYR A 174 -37.64 24.41 10.77
CA TYR A 174 -36.77 25.36 10.09
C TYR A 174 -35.52 24.69 9.52
N LYS A 175 -34.97 23.70 10.23
CA LYS A 175 -33.84 22.91 9.72
C LYS A 175 -34.19 22.21 8.41
N ASN A 176 -35.33 21.54 8.35
CA ASN A 176 -35.73 20.76 7.16
C ASN A 176 -36.07 21.65 5.96
N LYS A 177 -36.38 22.94 6.18
CA LYS A 177 -36.64 23.93 5.14
C LYS A 177 -35.38 24.58 4.56
N LEU A 178 -34.19 24.31 5.09
CA LEU A 178 -32.95 24.88 4.57
C LEU A 178 -32.69 24.44 3.12
N ASN A 179 -32.36 25.39 2.26
CA ASN A 179 -31.97 25.16 0.88
C ASN A 179 -30.52 24.66 0.81
N ILE A 180 -30.37 23.33 0.70
CA ILE A 180 -29.08 22.65 0.67
C ILE A 180 -28.17 23.09 -0.51
N ASN A 181 -28.76 23.50 -1.65
CA ASN A 181 -27.99 23.98 -2.80
C ASN A 181 -27.40 25.36 -2.53
N LEU A 182 -28.18 26.24 -1.91
CA LEU A 182 -27.70 27.55 -1.50
C LEU A 182 -26.62 27.42 -0.41
N MET A 183 -26.81 26.51 0.55
CA MET A 183 -25.77 26.20 1.54
C MET A 183 -24.47 25.71 0.89
N CYS A 184 -24.55 24.87 -0.16
CA CYS A 184 -23.38 24.39 -0.90
C CYS A 184 -22.63 25.53 -1.62
N ASN A 185 -23.34 26.56 -2.06
CA ASN A 185 -22.75 27.74 -2.70
C ASN A 185 -22.11 28.69 -1.67
N ILE A 186 -22.66 28.74 -0.46
CA ILE A 186 -22.20 29.63 0.60
C ILE A 186 -21.02 29.03 1.36
N ILE A 187 -21.10 27.76 1.76
CA ILE A 187 -20.11 27.09 2.61
C ILE A 187 -19.00 26.50 1.75
N ASN A 188 -17.75 26.68 2.16
CA ASN A 188 -16.63 26.05 1.45
C ASN A 188 -16.71 24.52 1.56
N TYR A 189 -16.42 23.83 0.45
CA TYR A 189 -16.49 22.37 0.36
C TYR A 189 -15.83 21.62 1.55
N PRO A 190 -14.67 22.03 2.13
CA PRO A 190 -14.07 21.31 3.25
C PRO A 190 -14.92 21.24 4.51
N LYS A 191 -15.83 22.21 4.70
CA LYS A 191 -16.67 22.34 5.90
C LYS A 191 -18.12 21.97 5.65
N PHE A 192 -18.52 21.79 4.40
CA PHE A 192 -19.93 21.57 4.03
C PHE A 192 -20.54 20.40 4.81
N LEU A 193 -19.96 19.20 4.72
CA LEU A 193 -20.47 18.03 5.46
C LEU A 193 -20.33 18.18 6.98
N TYR A 194 -19.20 18.73 7.44
CA TYR A 194 -18.98 18.97 8.87
C TYR A 194 -20.08 19.83 9.50
N VAL A 195 -20.48 20.91 8.82
CA VAL A 195 -21.56 21.79 9.27
C VAL A 195 -22.90 21.03 9.31
N LEU A 196 -23.22 20.25 8.27
CA LEU A 196 -24.46 19.48 8.19
C LEU A 196 -24.57 18.40 9.28
N HIS A 197 -23.48 17.68 9.55
CA HIS A 197 -23.43 16.72 10.67
C HIS A 197 -23.62 17.44 12.01
N SER A 198 -22.97 18.58 12.20
CA SER A 198 -23.01 19.30 13.48
C SER A 198 -24.38 19.88 13.81
N ILE A 199 -25.22 20.20 12.81
CA ILE A 199 -26.61 20.62 13.02
C ILE A 199 -27.61 19.46 12.95
N ASN A 200 -27.13 18.21 12.89
CA ASN A 200 -27.92 17.00 12.73
C ASN A 200 -28.89 17.08 11.52
N TYR A 201 -28.42 17.59 10.37
CA TYR A 201 -29.22 17.66 9.15
C TYR A 201 -29.56 16.25 8.64
N ASP A 202 -30.78 16.05 8.16
CA ASP A 202 -31.19 14.74 7.65
C ASP A 202 -30.48 14.45 6.32
N MET A 203 -29.66 13.40 6.32
CA MET A 203 -28.84 13.01 5.18
C MET A 203 -29.68 12.47 4.02
N ASN A 204 -30.90 11.97 4.27
CA ASN A 204 -31.81 11.54 3.21
C ASN A 204 -32.27 12.73 2.35
N ILE A 205 -32.44 13.90 2.97
CA ILE A 205 -32.80 15.14 2.28
C ILE A 205 -31.68 15.58 1.33
N ILE A 206 -30.41 15.30 1.67
CA ILE A 206 -29.26 15.61 0.79
C ILE A 206 -29.37 14.82 -0.52
N LYS A 207 -29.68 13.52 -0.43
CA LYS A 207 -29.83 12.64 -1.60
C LYS A 207 -30.89 13.19 -2.57
N GLU A 208 -32.01 13.63 -2.04
CA GLU A 208 -33.16 14.12 -2.81
C GLU A 208 -32.91 15.53 -3.36
N ASN A 209 -32.55 16.49 -2.49
CA ASN A 209 -32.62 17.92 -2.80
C ASN A 209 -31.33 18.53 -3.36
N LEU A 210 -30.16 17.89 -3.19
CA LEU A 210 -28.92 18.45 -3.72
C LEU A 210 -28.84 18.29 -5.25
N SER A 211 -28.63 19.38 -5.99
CA SER A 211 -28.59 19.35 -7.46
C SER A 211 -27.44 18.49 -7.99
N VAL A 212 -27.61 17.97 -9.20
CA VAL A 212 -26.57 17.16 -9.89
C VAL A 212 -25.26 17.95 -10.00
N GLN A 213 -25.33 19.24 -10.34
CA GLN A 213 -24.17 20.12 -10.45
C GLN A 213 -23.40 20.22 -9.14
N ASN A 214 -24.10 20.35 -8.00
CA ASN A 214 -23.48 20.45 -6.68
C ASN A 214 -22.90 19.10 -6.21
N VAL A 215 -23.57 17.99 -6.52
CA VAL A 215 -23.03 16.64 -6.25
C VAL A 215 -21.70 16.45 -6.98
N ASP A 216 -21.68 16.73 -8.28
CA ASP A 216 -20.49 16.59 -9.12
C ASP A 216 -19.38 17.57 -8.69
N TYR A 217 -19.72 18.81 -8.37
CA TYR A 217 -18.78 19.78 -7.82
C TYR A 217 -18.12 19.26 -6.54
N LEU A 218 -18.90 18.85 -5.54
CA LEU A 218 -18.36 18.37 -4.26
C LEU A 218 -17.50 17.11 -4.44
N LEU A 219 -17.96 16.14 -5.23
CA LEU A 219 -17.19 14.93 -5.52
C LEU A 219 -15.88 15.24 -6.25
N SER A 220 -15.90 16.16 -7.21
CA SER A 220 -14.68 16.59 -7.91
C SER A 220 -13.65 17.20 -6.94
N GLN A 221 -14.08 18.01 -5.98
CA GLN A 221 -13.19 18.64 -5.00
C GLN A 221 -12.65 17.61 -3.99
N TYR A 222 -13.51 16.74 -3.47
CA TYR A 222 -13.13 15.74 -2.48
C TYR A 222 -12.24 14.63 -3.05
N ILE A 223 -12.51 14.16 -4.27
CA ILE A 223 -11.71 13.09 -4.91
C ILE A 223 -10.33 13.61 -5.27
N ASN A 224 -10.23 14.80 -5.86
CA ASN A 224 -8.94 15.35 -6.30
C ASN A 224 -8.00 15.68 -5.12
N THR A 225 -8.56 16.02 -3.96
CA THR A 225 -7.79 16.37 -2.77
C THR A 225 -7.63 15.17 -1.84
N THR A 226 -6.42 14.59 -1.77
CA THR A 226 -6.16 13.34 -1.02
C THR A 226 -6.61 13.36 0.44
N LYS A 227 -6.55 14.52 1.11
CA LYS A 227 -7.01 14.71 2.48
C LYS A 227 -8.51 14.43 2.67
N TYR A 228 -9.32 14.62 1.63
CA TYR A 228 -10.79 14.52 1.68
C TYR A 228 -11.32 13.24 1.02
N ILE A 229 -10.47 12.25 0.72
CA ILE A 229 -10.92 11.01 0.06
C ILE A 229 -11.89 10.20 0.93
N THR A 230 -11.72 10.21 2.26
CA THR A 230 -12.66 9.56 3.19
C THR A 230 -14.02 10.27 3.18
N THR A 231 -14.00 11.60 3.09
CA THR A 231 -15.19 12.44 2.91
C THR A 231 -15.88 12.17 1.57
N ALA A 232 -15.12 11.90 0.49
CA ALA A 232 -15.69 11.49 -0.80
C ALA A 232 -16.41 10.14 -0.70
N ILE A 233 -15.83 9.16 0.01
CA ILE A 233 -16.44 7.85 0.24
C ILE A 233 -17.73 8.00 1.05
N GLU A 234 -17.68 8.71 2.17
CA GLU A 234 -18.86 9.00 3.00
C GLU A 234 -19.95 9.72 2.19
N PHE A 235 -19.60 10.76 1.43
CA PHE A 235 -20.57 11.49 0.61
C PHE A 235 -21.19 10.61 -0.47
N SER A 236 -20.39 9.77 -1.14
CA SER A 236 -20.87 8.83 -2.16
C SER A 236 -21.87 7.83 -1.58
N SER A 237 -21.75 7.50 -0.29
CA SER A 237 -22.60 6.53 0.38
C SER A 237 -24.07 6.97 0.47
N PHE A 238 -24.33 8.28 0.49
CA PHE A 238 -25.69 8.82 0.56
C PHE A 238 -26.52 8.50 -0.70
N PHE A 239 -25.84 8.26 -1.81
CA PHE A 239 -26.46 8.04 -3.11
C PHE A 239 -26.64 6.56 -3.47
N LYS A 240 -26.32 5.64 -2.55
CA LYS A 240 -26.52 4.20 -2.76
C LYS A 240 -27.98 3.88 -3.09
N THR A 241 -28.17 2.97 -4.05
CA THR A 241 -29.47 2.36 -4.36
C THR A 241 -29.31 0.84 -4.48
N PRO A 242 -30.36 0.04 -4.23
CA PRO A 242 -30.25 -1.42 -4.18
C PRO A 242 -29.70 -2.03 -5.48
N ASN A 243 -30.06 -1.45 -6.63
CA ASN A 243 -29.72 -1.95 -7.97
C ASN A 243 -28.56 -1.17 -8.62
N MET A 244 -27.75 -0.47 -7.81
CA MET A 244 -26.66 0.35 -8.32
C MET A 244 -25.49 -0.52 -8.79
N ASN A 245 -25.00 -0.26 -10.00
CA ASN A 245 -23.78 -0.88 -10.53
C ASN A 245 -22.59 0.10 -10.45
N ILE A 246 -21.37 -0.39 -10.67
CA ILE A 246 -20.14 0.42 -10.54
C ILE A 246 -20.12 1.66 -11.48
N LEU A 247 -20.84 1.61 -12.60
CA LEU A 247 -20.93 2.68 -13.60
C LEU A 247 -22.12 3.61 -13.40
N THR A 248 -23.07 3.25 -12.53
CA THR A 248 -24.27 4.05 -12.28
C THR A 248 -23.87 5.36 -11.63
N PRO A 249 -24.29 6.52 -12.18
CA PRO A 249 -23.95 7.80 -11.59
C PRO A 249 -24.64 7.97 -10.24
N PHE A 250 -23.97 8.61 -9.28
CA PHE A 250 -24.52 8.86 -7.93
C PHE A 250 -25.84 9.64 -7.99
N LYS A 251 -25.98 10.57 -8.95
CA LYS A 251 -27.25 11.22 -9.25
C LYS A 251 -27.58 11.07 -10.73
N LYS A 252 -28.86 10.94 -11.05
CA LYS A 252 -29.32 10.81 -12.45
C LYS A 252 -28.78 11.98 -13.28
N HIS A 253 -28.19 11.69 -14.44
CA HIS A 253 -27.49 12.65 -15.31
C HIS A 253 -26.18 13.25 -14.75
N GLY A 254 -25.67 12.75 -13.62
CA GLY A 254 -24.37 13.13 -13.06
C GLY A 254 -23.20 12.39 -13.72
N THR A 255 -21.99 12.88 -13.46
CA THR A 255 -20.75 12.36 -14.05
C THR A 255 -20.05 11.36 -13.14
N PHE A 256 -20.13 11.53 -11.83
CA PHE A 256 -19.40 10.71 -10.87
C PHE A 256 -20.14 9.42 -10.52
N ASN A 257 -19.39 8.33 -10.41
CA ASN A 257 -19.85 6.99 -10.05
C ASN A 257 -18.76 6.26 -9.25
N TYR A 258 -19.05 5.03 -8.82
CA TYR A 258 -18.10 4.22 -8.07
C TYR A 258 -16.88 3.83 -8.90
N SER A 259 -16.96 3.71 -10.22
CA SER A 259 -15.79 3.38 -11.06
C SER A 259 -14.76 4.49 -11.05
N LEU A 260 -15.17 5.76 -11.17
CA LEU A 260 -14.26 6.92 -11.10
C LEU A 260 -13.65 7.08 -9.71
N LEU A 261 -14.44 6.87 -8.66
CA LEU A 261 -13.94 6.88 -7.28
C LEU A 261 -12.90 5.77 -7.07
N LEU A 262 -13.20 4.56 -7.55
CA LEU A 262 -12.32 3.40 -7.43
C LEU A 262 -11.04 3.57 -8.25
N GLU A 263 -11.14 4.08 -9.48
CA GLU A 263 -9.99 4.39 -10.33
C GLU A 263 -9.06 5.37 -9.62
N HIS A 264 -9.58 6.41 -8.96
CA HIS A 264 -8.75 7.34 -8.20
C HIS A 264 -8.07 6.68 -6.99
N ILE A 265 -8.81 5.86 -6.23
CA ILE A 265 -8.28 5.12 -5.06
C ILE A 265 -7.17 4.14 -5.49
N VAL A 266 -7.39 3.43 -6.61
CA VAL A 266 -6.46 2.44 -7.15
C VAL A 266 -5.22 3.12 -7.74
N ASN A 267 -5.40 4.17 -8.54
CA ASN A 267 -4.29 4.93 -9.14
C ASN A 267 -3.39 5.58 -8.07
N LYS A 268 -3.99 6.07 -6.96
CA LYS A 268 -3.23 6.61 -5.82
C LYS A 268 -2.86 5.57 -4.75
N GLN A 269 -3.18 4.29 -4.96
CA GLN A 269 -2.84 3.18 -4.06
C GLN A 269 -3.30 3.40 -2.60
N LEU A 270 -4.50 3.93 -2.41
CA LEU A 270 -5.02 4.33 -1.09
C LEU A 270 -5.69 3.15 -0.37
N LYS A 271 -4.88 2.28 0.24
CA LYS A 271 -5.35 1.03 0.90
C LYS A 271 -6.45 1.24 1.93
N ASN A 272 -6.27 2.18 2.85
CA ASN A 272 -7.25 2.43 3.93
C ASN A 272 -8.59 2.96 3.37
N ALA A 273 -8.54 3.78 2.32
CA ALA A 273 -9.73 4.29 1.64
C ALA A 273 -10.47 3.15 0.92
N LEU A 274 -9.75 2.23 0.26
CA LEU A 274 -10.34 1.06 -0.37
C LEU A 274 -11.03 0.14 0.64
N LEU A 275 -10.39 -0.13 1.78
CA LEU A 275 -10.97 -0.95 2.84
C LEU A 275 -12.21 -0.29 3.46
N LEU A 276 -12.17 1.04 3.65
CA LEU A 276 -13.31 1.81 4.13
C LEU A 276 -14.49 1.70 3.15
N LEU A 277 -14.24 1.91 1.85
CA LEU A 277 -15.25 1.78 0.80
C LEU A 277 -15.88 0.38 0.77
N LEU A 278 -15.06 -0.67 0.79
CA LEU A 278 -15.54 -2.06 0.78
C LEU A 278 -16.31 -2.46 2.05
N LYS A 279 -16.00 -1.83 3.19
CA LYS A 279 -16.73 -2.02 4.43
C LYS A 279 -18.07 -1.29 4.41
N ASP A 280 -18.11 -0.09 3.83
CA ASP A 280 -19.30 0.75 3.72
C ASP A 280 -20.34 0.19 2.73
N ILE A 281 -19.93 -0.60 1.74
CA ILE A 281 -20.85 -1.23 0.78
C ILE A 281 -21.49 -2.48 1.38
N GLU A 282 -22.78 -2.36 1.70
CA GLU A 282 -23.65 -3.45 2.17
C GLU A 282 -24.29 -4.25 1.01
N CYS A 283 -24.56 -3.59 -0.13
CA CYS A 283 -25.16 -4.24 -1.30
C CYS A 283 -24.21 -5.32 -1.87
N SER A 284 -24.66 -6.57 -1.88
CA SER A 284 -23.89 -7.72 -2.32
C SER A 284 -23.46 -7.61 -3.78
N GLN A 285 -24.34 -7.11 -4.66
CA GLN A 285 -24.06 -6.99 -6.08
C GLN A 285 -23.01 -5.91 -6.40
N LEU A 286 -23.16 -4.70 -5.87
CA LEU A 286 -22.18 -3.62 -6.06
C LEU A 286 -20.80 -4.01 -5.51
N LYS A 287 -20.77 -4.66 -4.35
CA LYS A 287 -19.54 -5.16 -3.74
C LYS A 287 -18.86 -6.23 -4.60
N GLN A 288 -19.64 -7.13 -5.19
CA GLN A 288 -19.15 -8.13 -6.12
C GLN A 288 -18.55 -7.47 -7.37
N GLU A 289 -19.23 -6.49 -7.97
CA GLU A 289 -18.74 -5.78 -9.15
C GLU A 289 -17.43 -5.04 -8.87
N ILE A 290 -17.32 -4.37 -7.72
CA ILE A 290 -16.09 -3.70 -7.31
C ILE A 290 -14.96 -4.71 -7.11
N LEU A 291 -15.20 -5.85 -6.45
CA LEU A 291 -14.19 -6.89 -6.30
C LEU A 291 -13.79 -7.52 -7.64
N LEU A 292 -14.74 -7.73 -8.55
CA LEU A 292 -14.48 -8.21 -9.91
C LEU A 292 -13.65 -7.19 -10.70
N TYR A 293 -13.93 -5.90 -10.57
CA TYR A 293 -13.12 -4.84 -11.17
C TYR A 293 -11.69 -4.84 -10.60
N LEU A 294 -11.52 -4.97 -9.28
CA LEU A 294 -10.19 -5.01 -8.65
C LEU A 294 -9.37 -6.25 -9.06
N VAL A 295 -10.05 -7.36 -9.37
CA VAL A 295 -9.44 -8.64 -9.77
C VAL A 295 -9.46 -8.83 -11.29
N SER A 296 -9.94 -7.84 -12.03
CA SER A 296 -10.11 -7.92 -13.48
C SER A 296 -8.76 -8.12 -14.16
N SER A 297 -8.79 -8.89 -15.25
CA SER A 297 -7.63 -9.18 -16.08
C SER A 297 -7.87 -8.68 -17.50
N ASP A 298 -6.80 -8.30 -18.18
CA ASP A 298 -6.82 -8.00 -19.59
C ASP A 298 -7.18 -9.26 -20.38
N ASP A 299 -8.20 -9.16 -21.23
CA ASP A 299 -8.78 -10.31 -21.93
C ASP A 299 -7.83 -10.94 -22.94
N ILE A 300 -6.82 -10.20 -23.41
CA ILE A 300 -5.86 -10.64 -24.44
C ILE A 300 -4.66 -11.33 -23.79
N THR A 301 -4.15 -10.75 -22.71
CA THR A 301 -2.93 -11.21 -22.05
C THR A 301 -3.18 -12.11 -20.83
N GLY A 302 -4.41 -12.11 -20.29
CA GLY A 302 -4.77 -12.82 -19.06
C GLY A 302 -4.13 -12.24 -17.79
N LEU A 303 -3.42 -11.10 -17.90
CA LEU A 303 -2.75 -10.42 -16.79
C LEU A 303 -3.72 -9.52 -16.03
N CYS A 304 -3.49 -9.30 -14.72
CA CYS A 304 -4.33 -8.39 -13.93
C CYS A 304 -4.27 -6.96 -14.52
N LEU A 305 -5.43 -6.29 -14.68
CA LEU A 305 -5.50 -4.91 -15.16
C LEU A 305 -4.82 -3.93 -14.20
N ASN A 306 -4.80 -4.24 -12.90
CA ASN A 306 -4.04 -3.52 -11.90
C ASN A 306 -3.56 -4.46 -10.77
N GLU A 307 -2.25 -4.61 -10.63
CA GLU A 307 -1.64 -5.56 -9.68
C GLU A 307 -1.86 -5.16 -8.21
N TRP A 308 -1.81 -3.86 -7.90
CA TRP A 308 -2.08 -3.36 -6.55
C TRP A 308 -3.54 -3.61 -6.14
N ALA A 309 -4.48 -3.34 -7.05
CA ALA A 309 -5.89 -3.60 -6.83
C ALA A 309 -6.17 -5.09 -6.55
N TYR A 310 -5.54 -5.98 -7.32
CA TYR A 310 -5.66 -7.43 -7.14
C TYR A 310 -5.15 -7.89 -5.77
N LEU A 311 -3.97 -7.43 -5.36
CA LEU A 311 -3.39 -7.77 -4.05
C LEU A 311 -4.22 -7.21 -2.89
N ALA A 312 -4.68 -5.96 -3.00
CA ALA A 312 -5.51 -5.33 -1.97
C ALA A 312 -6.87 -6.04 -1.80
N ALA A 313 -7.49 -6.46 -2.91
CA ALA A 313 -8.72 -7.26 -2.87
C ALA A 313 -8.50 -8.63 -2.22
N LYS A 314 -7.38 -9.29 -2.52
CA LYS A 314 -7.00 -10.58 -1.90
C LYS A 314 -6.81 -10.46 -0.40
N GLU A 315 -6.15 -9.39 0.06
CA GLU A 315 -5.95 -9.12 1.48
C GLU A 315 -7.27 -8.89 2.22
N TYR A 316 -8.18 -8.08 1.65
CA TYR A 316 -9.51 -7.83 2.22
C TYR A 316 -10.32 -9.12 2.42
N LEU A 317 -10.31 -10.01 1.42
CA LEU A 317 -11.02 -11.30 1.49
C LEU A 317 -10.42 -12.24 2.56
N LEU A 318 -9.11 -12.19 2.78
CA LEU A 318 -8.45 -12.98 3.83
C LEU A 318 -8.77 -12.44 5.23
N MET A 319 -8.90 -11.12 5.39
CA MET A 319 -9.30 -10.50 6.66
C MET A 319 -10.72 -10.90 7.07
N ASN A 320 -11.68 -10.92 6.13
CA ASN A 320 -13.07 -11.28 6.42
C ASN A 320 -13.32 -12.79 6.64
N LYS A 321 -12.39 -13.66 6.21
CA LYS A 321 -12.47 -15.09 6.57
C LYS A 321 -12.17 -15.32 8.04
N ARG A 322 -11.27 -14.54 8.63
CA ARG A 322 -10.93 -14.64 10.06
C ARG A 322 -12.05 -14.16 10.98
N THR A 323 -12.98 -13.33 10.49
CA THR A 323 -14.11 -12.84 11.28
C THR A 323 -15.31 -13.80 11.31
N ASN A 324 -15.49 -14.65 10.30
CA ASN A 324 -16.60 -15.61 10.25
C ASN A 324 -16.35 -16.90 11.06
N ASP A 325 -15.10 -17.17 11.47
CA ASP A 325 -14.75 -18.30 12.34
C ASP A 325 -14.88 -17.97 13.85
N ASN A 326 -15.34 -16.77 14.21
CA ASN A 326 -15.44 -16.30 15.59
C ASN A 326 -16.68 -16.79 16.37
N SER A 327 -17.40 -17.81 15.91
CA SER A 327 -18.36 -18.54 16.74
C SER A 327 -17.69 -19.73 17.42
N LYS A 328 -16.66 -19.48 18.22
CA LYS A 328 -16.20 -20.37 19.30
C LYS A 328 -15.28 -19.56 20.22
N ASN A 329 -15.86 -19.14 21.34
CA ASN A 329 -15.18 -18.50 22.46
C ASN A 329 -13.87 -19.20 22.79
N ILE A 330 -12.77 -18.47 22.77
CA ILE A 330 -11.61 -18.77 23.61
C ILE A 330 -11.23 -17.48 24.34
N ASN A 331 -11.36 -17.57 25.66
CA ASN A 331 -11.02 -16.57 26.65
C ASN A 331 -9.64 -15.97 26.40
N VAL A 332 -9.61 -14.64 26.31
CA VAL A 332 -8.41 -13.85 26.55
C VAL A 332 -8.23 -13.78 28.06
N ASN A 333 -7.23 -14.49 28.59
CA ASN A 333 -6.47 -14.00 29.72
C ASN A 333 -5.09 -14.67 29.87
N ILE A 334 -4.09 -13.80 29.83
CA ILE A 334 -2.79 -13.86 30.52
C ILE A 334 -1.78 -14.92 30.07
N LEU A 335 -0.70 -14.43 29.44
CA LEU A 335 0.68 -14.92 29.58
C LEU A 335 1.64 -13.73 29.38
N LYS A 336 1.70 -12.79 30.34
CA LYS A 336 2.89 -12.64 31.22
C LYS A 336 3.34 -13.97 31.84
N ARG A 337 4.35 -14.58 31.22
CA ARG A 337 5.35 -15.56 31.72
C ARG A 337 5.92 -16.22 30.44
N SER A 338 7.00 -15.74 29.87
CA SER A 338 8.36 -15.98 30.36
C SER A 338 9.33 -14.90 29.86
N ILE A 339 9.69 -13.98 30.76
CA ILE A 339 10.90 -13.14 30.64
C ILE A 339 12.06 -13.72 31.46
N ASP A 340 11.82 -14.67 32.36
CA ASP A 340 12.88 -15.23 33.20
C ASP A 340 13.24 -16.63 32.70
N ASN A 341 14.24 -16.69 31.81
CA ASN A 341 15.22 -17.77 31.65
C ASN A 341 16.03 -17.54 30.36
N ILE A 342 16.61 -16.35 30.20
CA ILE A 342 17.85 -16.23 29.43
C ILE A 342 18.95 -16.60 30.41
N LYS A 343 19.24 -17.91 30.52
CA LYS A 343 20.58 -18.30 30.91
C LYS A 343 21.48 -17.83 29.79
N ASP A 344 22.33 -16.85 30.11
CA ASP A 344 23.54 -16.59 29.35
C ASP A 344 24.17 -17.93 29.01
N TYR A 345 24.13 -18.29 27.73
CA TYR A 345 25.03 -19.31 27.22
C TYR A 345 26.40 -18.65 27.26
N ASN A 346 27.04 -18.79 28.42
CA ASN A 346 28.46 -18.59 28.58
C ASN A 346 29.16 -19.24 27.41
N ASP A 347 30.01 -18.43 26.77
CA ASP A 347 31.11 -18.87 25.93
C ASP A 347 31.82 -20.05 26.61
N ALA A 348 31.49 -21.26 26.18
CA ALA A 348 32.18 -22.46 26.60
C ALA A 348 32.40 -23.34 25.39
N ASN A 349 33.65 -23.32 24.92
CA ASN A 349 34.31 -24.34 24.12
C ASN A 349 33.74 -24.60 22.73
N VAL A 350 33.72 -23.56 21.90
CA VAL A 350 33.81 -23.75 20.45
C VAL A 350 35.31 -23.79 20.11
N PRO A 351 35.83 -24.78 19.36
CA PRO A 351 37.25 -24.84 18.99
C PRO A 351 37.67 -23.53 18.31
N ASN A 352 38.99 -23.24 18.24
CA ASN A 352 39.57 -22.06 17.58
C ASN A 352 39.13 -21.95 16.11
N LEU A 353 37.88 -21.56 15.86
CA LEU A 353 37.33 -21.31 14.54
C LEU A 353 37.84 -19.94 14.11
N GLU A 354 38.61 -19.94 13.03
CA GLU A 354 39.14 -18.74 12.43
C GLU A 354 38.01 -17.84 11.89
N TYR A 355 38.31 -16.54 11.83
CA TYR A 355 37.42 -15.58 11.19
C TYR A 355 37.44 -15.77 9.68
N PHE A 356 36.31 -15.48 9.03
CA PHE A 356 36.26 -15.36 7.59
C PHE A 356 37.11 -14.17 7.14
N VAL A 357 38.05 -14.42 6.23
CA VAL A 357 38.94 -13.42 5.64
C VAL A 357 38.68 -13.40 4.14
N LEU A 358 38.66 -12.22 3.54
CA LEU A 358 38.51 -12.06 2.10
C LEU A 358 39.67 -12.75 1.36
N PRO A 359 39.37 -13.53 0.32
CA PRO A 359 40.39 -14.06 -0.59
C PRO A 359 41.24 -12.96 -1.21
N GLU A 360 42.52 -13.25 -1.50
CA GLU A 360 43.48 -12.25 -1.99
C GLU A 360 43.07 -11.60 -3.32
N ASP A 361 42.41 -12.37 -4.18
CA ASP A 361 41.91 -11.96 -5.50
C ASP A 361 40.79 -10.91 -5.42
N VAL A 362 40.00 -10.91 -4.34
CA VAL A 362 38.90 -9.95 -4.12
C VAL A 362 39.21 -8.92 -3.04
N LYS A 363 40.39 -8.99 -2.44
CA LYS A 363 40.83 -8.09 -1.35
C LYS A 363 40.96 -6.64 -1.79
N ASN A 364 41.13 -6.39 -3.10
CA ASN A 364 41.15 -5.05 -3.67
C ASN A 364 39.73 -4.48 -3.82
N VAL A 365 39.16 -4.07 -2.69
CA VAL A 365 37.81 -3.49 -2.60
C VAL A 365 37.79 -2.10 -3.24
N LYS A 366 36.82 -1.87 -4.14
CA LYS A 366 36.61 -0.55 -4.76
C LYS A 366 35.64 0.28 -3.95
N TYR A 367 36.15 1.33 -3.30
CA TYR A 367 35.31 2.33 -2.64
C TYR A 367 34.83 3.38 -3.65
N ILE A 368 33.52 3.56 -3.76
CA ILE A 368 32.87 4.44 -4.74
C ILE A 368 32.23 5.61 -4.00
N ASN A 369 32.79 6.80 -4.22
CA ASN A 369 32.30 8.05 -3.65
C ASN A 369 31.98 9.12 -4.72
N CYS A 370 32.21 8.82 -6.00
CA CYS A 370 32.00 9.76 -7.10
C CYS A 370 31.26 9.11 -8.28
N ILE A 371 30.66 9.96 -9.12
CA ILE A 371 29.80 9.54 -10.23
C ILE A 371 30.54 8.76 -11.32
N ASN A 372 31.80 9.11 -11.59
CA ASN A 372 32.61 8.44 -12.60
C ASN A 372 32.92 7.00 -12.19
N ASP A 373 33.35 6.80 -10.94
CA ASP A 373 33.61 5.47 -10.40
C ASP A 373 32.35 4.61 -10.35
N PHE A 374 31.22 5.24 -10.02
CA PHE A 374 29.92 4.57 -10.05
C PHE A 374 29.57 4.09 -11.46
N ASN A 375 29.68 4.96 -12.47
CA ASN A 375 29.40 4.58 -13.87
C ASN A 375 30.34 3.46 -14.36
N ASN A 376 31.63 3.54 -14.02
CA ASN A 376 32.61 2.52 -14.34
C ASN A 376 32.27 1.16 -13.70
N MET A 377 31.80 1.17 -12.44
CA MET A 377 31.27 -0.04 -11.79
C MET A 377 30.09 -0.61 -12.56
N VAL A 378 29.10 0.21 -12.93
CA VAL A 378 27.90 -0.27 -13.65
C VAL A 378 28.27 -0.92 -14.98
N ILE A 379 29.19 -0.31 -15.73
CA ILE A 379 29.71 -0.87 -17.00
C ILE A 379 30.39 -2.22 -16.73
N THR A 380 31.29 -2.26 -15.74
CA THR A 380 32.02 -3.47 -15.37
C THR A 380 31.08 -4.63 -15.01
N ILE A 381 30.05 -4.38 -14.19
CA ILE A 381 29.08 -5.41 -13.80
C ILE A 381 28.28 -5.91 -15.00
N LYS A 382 27.86 -5.02 -15.91
CA LYS A 382 27.14 -5.40 -17.13
C LYS A 382 27.98 -6.25 -18.06
N GLU A 383 29.24 -5.89 -18.26
CA GLU A 383 30.19 -6.68 -19.05
C GLU A 383 30.47 -8.04 -18.42
N GLU A 384 30.66 -8.10 -17.10
CA GLU A 384 30.83 -9.36 -16.37
C GLU A 384 29.61 -10.27 -16.51
N LEU A 385 28.39 -9.73 -16.43
CA LEU A 385 27.17 -10.48 -16.67
C LEU A 385 27.11 -11.00 -18.12
N ASN A 386 27.34 -10.14 -19.11
CA ASN A 386 27.28 -10.52 -20.52
C ASN A 386 28.29 -11.63 -20.85
N ASN A 387 29.52 -11.50 -20.36
CA ASN A 387 30.56 -12.50 -20.52
C ASN A 387 30.19 -13.81 -19.82
N HIS A 388 29.65 -13.76 -18.59
CA HIS A 388 29.20 -14.96 -17.89
C HIS A 388 28.12 -15.71 -18.69
N TRP A 389 27.13 -15.00 -19.24
CA TRP A 389 26.08 -15.61 -20.05
C TRP A 389 26.62 -16.19 -21.36
N LYS A 390 27.42 -15.41 -22.09
CA LYS A 390 28.04 -15.85 -23.35
C LYS A 390 28.89 -17.09 -23.14
N TYR A 391 29.82 -17.08 -22.18
CA TYR A 391 30.82 -18.13 -22.05
C TYR A 391 30.38 -19.31 -21.17
N ASN A 392 29.60 -19.09 -20.12
CA ASN A 392 29.26 -20.15 -19.16
C ASN A 392 27.89 -20.79 -19.41
N ILE A 393 26.99 -20.10 -20.11
CA ILE A 393 25.63 -20.61 -20.40
C ILE A 393 25.49 -20.97 -21.87
N TYR A 394 25.90 -20.10 -22.80
CA TYR A 394 25.69 -20.34 -24.23
C TYR A 394 26.85 -21.08 -24.95
N ASN A 395 28.10 -20.88 -24.52
CA ASN A 395 29.27 -21.42 -25.24
C ASN A 395 29.72 -22.82 -24.78
N ILE A 396 28.85 -23.83 -24.88
CA ILE A 396 29.22 -25.20 -24.52
C ILE A 396 29.03 -26.15 -25.70
N ASN A 397 30.17 -26.60 -26.25
CA ASN A 397 30.35 -27.72 -27.18
C ASN A 397 29.97 -29.10 -26.59
N ASN A 398 29.46 -29.16 -25.35
CA ASN A 398 29.04 -30.35 -24.61
C ASN A 398 27.66 -30.16 -23.97
N MET A 399 26.65 -29.79 -24.75
CA MET A 399 25.26 -29.92 -24.31
C MET A 399 24.68 -31.12 -25.03
N ASP A 400 24.62 -32.25 -24.33
CA ASP A 400 23.72 -33.35 -24.66
C ASP A 400 22.40 -32.74 -25.11
N ASN A 401 21.94 -33.16 -26.29
CA ASN A 401 20.70 -32.73 -26.90
C ASN A 401 19.58 -32.65 -25.85
N TYR A 402 19.27 -31.44 -25.38
CA TYR A 402 18.04 -31.16 -24.64
C TYR A 402 16.79 -31.30 -25.53
N THR A 403 16.98 -31.69 -26.80
CA THR A 403 16.02 -32.41 -27.62
C THR A 403 16.26 -33.91 -27.45
N ASN A 404 15.94 -34.46 -26.28
CA ASN A 404 15.81 -35.90 -26.16
C ASN A 404 14.45 -36.25 -26.80
N ASP A 405 14.49 -36.75 -28.03
CA ASP A 405 13.36 -37.09 -28.92
C ASP A 405 12.41 -38.18 -28.36
N ASN A 406 12.42 -38.43 -27.04
CA ASN A 406 11.63 -39.47 -26.39
C ASN A 406 10.85 -39.00 -25.14
N TYR A 407 10.67 -37.70 -24.93
CA TYR A 407 9.70 -37.20 -23.93
C TYR A 407 8.80 -36.12 -24.52
N ASN A 408 7.57 -36.52 -24.85
CA ASN A 408 6.45 -35.68 -25.25
C ASN A 408 6.39 -34.34 -24.47
N ASN A 409 6.57 -33.21 -25.18
CA ASN A 409 6.12 -31.86 -24.84
C ASN A 409 6.24 -31.39 -23.37
N ASN A 410 7.42 -31.47 -22.76
CA ASN A 410 7.67 -30.77 -21.49
C ASN A 410 7.96 -29.28 -21.75
N ILE A 411 7.00 -28.42 -21.40
CA ILE A 411 7.12 -26.95 -21.42
C ILE A 411 8.35 -26.54 -20.58
N LEU A 412 9.37 -25.96 -21.21
CA LEU A 412 10.55 -25.42 -20.52
C LEU A 412 10.11 -24.26 -19.61
N THR A 413 10.00 -24.50 -18.30
CA THR A 413 9.55 -23.50 -17.31
C THR A 413 10.74 -22.75 -16.69
N TYR A 414 10.48 -21.54 -16.19
CA TYR A 414 11.45 -20.75 -15.42
C TYR A 414 12.03 -21.53 -14.23
N GLU A 415 11.19 -22.24 -13.47
CA GLU A 415 11.62 -23.06 -12.33
C GLU A 415 12.60 -24.17 -12.75
N TYR A 416 12.35 -24.80 -13.89
CA TYR A 416 13.21 -25.85 -14.44
C TYR A 416 14.58 -25.29 -14.84
N ILE A 417 14.62 -24.17 -15.59
CA ILE A 417 15.86 -23.49 -15.98
C ILE A 417 16.65 -23.08 -14.72
N ASN A 418 15.97 -22.44 -13.77
CA ASN A 418 16.58 -22.03 -12.51
C ASN A 418 17.21 -23.18 -11.73
N LYS A 419 16.52 -24.32 -11.69
CA LYS A 419 17.02 -25.52 -10.99
C LYS A 419 18.24 -26.10 -11.69
N ILE A 420 18.26 -26.14 -13.02
CA ILE A 420 19.42 -26.58 -13.81
C ILE A 420 20.60 -25.64 -13.58
N LEU A 421 20.42 -24.33 -13.80
CA LEU A 421 21.49 -23.35 -13.63
C LEU A 421 22.09 -23.39 -12.23
N ARG A 422 21.26 -23.64 -11.20
CA ARG A 422 21.76 -23.83 -9.83
C ARG A 422 22.61 -25.09 -9.70
N LYS A 423 22.09 -26.22 -10.17
CA LYS A 423 22.77 -27.53 -10.09
C LYS A 423 24.11 -27.51 -10.81
N GLU A 424 24.16 -26.83 -11.95
CA GLU A 424 25.37 -26.69 -12.78
C GLU A 424 26.30 -25.57 -12.30
N LYS A 425 25.97 -24.87 -11.19
CA LYS A 425 26.72 -23.71 -10.67
C LYS A 425 26.92 -22.61 -11.72
N LYS A 426 25.95 -22.43 -12.62
CA LYS A 426 25.97 -21.44 -13.72
C LYS A 426 25.17 -20.17 -13.41
N ARG A 427 24.60 -20.04 -12.22
CA ARG A 427 23.93 -18.80 -11.79
C ARG A 427 24.94 -17.68 -11.61
N TYR A 428 24.60 -16.48 -12.08
CA TYR A 428 25.39 -15.28 -11.80
C TYR A 428 24.87 -14.63 -10.52
N TYR A 429 25.67 -14.69 -9.46
CA TYR A 429 25.32 -14.18 -8.13
C TYR A 429 25.88 -12.79 -7.89
N ILE A 430 25.07 -11.94 -7.26
CA ILE A 430 25.51 -10.70 -6.63
C ILE A 430 25.10 -10.73 -5.17
N GLY A 431 26.06 -10.62 -4.26
CA GLY A 431 25.83 -10.43 -2.83
C GLY A 431 25.60 -8.96 -2.51
N ILE A 432 24.57 -8.67 -1.71
CA ILE A 432 24.17 -7.30 -1.38
C ILE A 432 23.97 -7.19 0.13
N ASP A 433 24.59 -6.17 0.71
CA ASP A 433 24.38 -5.80 2.11
C ASP A 433 24.35 -4.27 2.24
N ILE A 434 23.62 -3.75 3.23
CA ILE A 434 23.46 -2.31 3.45
C ILE A 434 23.80 -1.99 4.89
N GLU A 435 24.52 -0.89 5.09
CA GLU A 435 24.80 -0.36 6.42
C GLU A 435 24.08 0.97 6.64
N TRP A 436 23.49 1.13 7.82
CA TRP A 436 22.65 2.28 8.16
C TRP A 436 22.78 2.69 9.63
N ASP A 437 22.47 3.96 9.90
CA ASP A 437 22.46 4.49 11.26
C ASP A 437 21.24 3.97 12.03
N ARG A 438 21.47 3.35 13.19
CA ARG A 438 20.40 2.79 14.04
C ARG A 438 19.82 3.81 15.03
N TYR A 439 20.48 4.95 15.24
CA TYR A 439 20.15 5.92 16.30
C TYR A 439 19.49 7.20 15.78
N LYS A 440 19.93 7.74 14.63
CA LYS A 440 19.34 8.97 14.05
C LYS A 440 18.73 8.72 12.66
N LYS A 441 17.42 8.95 12.54
CA LYS A 441 16.61 8.95 11.29
C LYS A 441 16.65 7.69 10.40
N LYS A 442 17.34 6.60 10.77
CA LYS A 442 17.50 5.37 9.94
C LYS A 442 18.03 5.68 8.53
N ASN A 443 19.02 6.57 8.45
CA ASN A 443 19.62 6.94 7.18
C ASN A 443 20.57 5.84 6.70
N VAL A 444 20.46 5.49 5.42
CA VAL A 444 21.41 4.63 4.74
C VAL A 444 22.77 5.32 4.64
N SER A 445 23.83 4.57 4.91
CA SER A 445 25.21 5.07 4.89
C SER A 445 26.05 4.42 3.80
N VAL A 446 25.94 3.10 3.63
CA VAL A 446 26.79 2.33 2.71
C VAL A 446 25.97 1.23 2.04
N LEU A 447 26.21 1.00 0.75
CA LEU A 447 25.71 -0.16 0.02
C LEU A 447 26.90 -0.99 -0.45
N SER A 448 26.96 -2.24 0.00
CA SER A 448 27.98 -3.22 -0.37
C SER A 448 27.46 -4.13 -1.46
N ILE A 449 28.20 -4.24 -2.56
CA ILE A 449 27.88 -5.10 -3.70
C ILE A 449 29.09 -5.97 -4.02
N SER A 450 28.90 -7.28 -3.93
CA SER A 450 29.92 -8.27 -4.23
C SER A 450 29.55 -9.09 -5.47
N THR A 451 30.49 -9.27 -6.37
CA THR A 451 30.49 -10.35 -7.37
C THR A 451 31.50 -11.41 -6.94
N ASN A 452 31.59 -12.52 -7.67
CA ASN A 452 32.63 -13.52 -7.41
C ASN A 452 34.06 -13.00 -7.63
N LYS A 453 34.24 -11.87 -8.32
CA LYS A 453 35.55 -11.32 -8.70
C LYS A 453 35.89 -9.98 -8.07
N LYS A 454 34.89 -9.18 -7.70
CA LYS A 454 35.08 -7.79 -7.24
C LYS A 454 34.08 -7.43 -6.16
N ILE A 455 34.51 -6.55 -5.25
CA ILE A 455 33.67 -5.98 -4.20
C ILE A 455 33.66 -4.47 -4.36
N TYR A 456 32.45 -3.90 -4.30
CA TYR A 456 32.20 -2.47 -4.41
C TYR A 456 31.51 -1.97 -3.14
N ILE A 457 32.09 -0.94 -2.54
CA ILE A 457 31.53 -0.26 -1.38
C ILE A 457 31.08 1.12 -1.84
N ILE A 458 29.78 1.30 -1.98
CA ILE A 458 29.17 2.53 -2.47
C ILE A 458 28.82 3.39 -1.27
N ASP A 459 29.44 4.56 -1.21
CA ASP A 459 29.08 5.59 -0.24
C ASP A 459 27.68 6.12 -0.55
N LEU A 460 26.79 6.13 0.44
CA LEU A 460 25.41 6.63 0.35
C LEU A 460 25.14 7.86 1.23
N TYR A 461 26.14 8.37 1.97
CA TYR A 461 25.93 9.35 3.05
C TYR A 461 25.87 10.82 2.57
N PHE A 462 26.76 11.24 1.67
CA PHE A 462 26.85 12.64 1.19
C PHE A 462 26.62 12.76 -0.31
N ILE A 463 25.36 12.95 -0.70
CA ILE A 463 24.97 12.75 -2.09
C ILE A 463 23.95 13.79 -2.55
N ASP A 464 24.28 14.46 -3.65
CA ASP A 464 23.33 15.31 -4.36
C ASP A 464 22.20 14.48 -5.01
N TYR A 465 21.15 15.15 -5.45
CA TYR A 465 20.00 14.50 -6.06
C TYR A 465 20.35 13.69 -7.32
N ASN A 466 21.33 14.14 -8.12
CA ASN A 466 21.70 13.50 -9.39
C ASN A 466 22.40 12.16 -9.15
N TYR A 467 23.36 12.12 -8.23
CA TYR A 467 24.04 10.88 -7.86
C TYR A 467 23.05 9.90 -7.22
N LYS A 468 22.12 10.38 -6.39
CA LYS A 468 21.02 9.58 -5.83
C LYS A 468 20.11 8.97 -6.91
N LEU A 469 19.77 9.73 -7.94
CA LEU A 469 18.96 9.28 -9.08
C LEU A 469 19.66 8.20 -9.90
N ILE A 470 20.98 8.30 -10.07
CA ILE A 470 21.78 7.31 -10.78
C ILE A 470 21.86 6.01 -9.97
N ILE A 471 22.10 6.10 -8.66
CA ILE A 471 22.05 4.94 -7.77
C ILE A 471 20.67 4.28 -7.85
N PHE A 472 19.59 5.07 -7.79
CA PHE A 472 18.23 4.53 -7.92
C PHE A 472 18.04 3.76 -9.23
N LYS A 473 18.44 4.34 -10.37
CA LYS A 473 18.32 3.68 -11.68
C LYS A 473 19.09 2.37 -11.74
N PHE A 474 20.31 2.36 -11.21
CA PHE A 474 21.13 1.15 -11.14
C PHE A 474 20.55 0.10 -10.20
N PHE A 475 20.17 0.48 -8.98
CA PHE A 475 19.64 -0.45 -7.98
C PHE A 475 18.29 -1.05 -8.43
N LYS A 476 17.46 -0.24 -9.10
CA LYS A 476 16.25 -0.71 -9.78
C LYS A 476 16.59 -1.71 -10.89
N TRP A 477 17.50 -1.37 -11.81
CA TRP A 477 17.97 -2.29 -12.86
C TRP A 477 18.49 -3.60 -12.27
N LEU A 478 19.30 -3.53 -11.22
CA LEU A 478 19.86 -4.67 -10.54
C LEU A 478 18.74 -5.59 -10.03
N LEU A 479 17.81 -5.08 -9.22
CA LEU A 479 16.69 -5.86 -8.66
C LEU A 479 15.77 -6.46 -9.72
N GLU A 480 15.44 -5.69 -10.77
CA GLU A 480 14.51 -6.12 -11.82
C GLU A 480 15.13 -7.15 -12.78
N ASN A 481 16.46 -7.17 -12.93
CA ASN A 481 17.14 -8.01 -13.92
C ASN A 481 17.04 -9.52 -13.58
N PRO A 482 16.29 -10.34 -14.35
CA PRO A 482 16.09 -11.76 -14.04
C PRO A 482 17.30 -12.65 -14.39
N PHE A 483 18.39 -12.10 -14.93
CA PHE A 483 19.62 -12.82 -15.24
C PHE A 483 20.64 -12.77 -14.10
N ILE A 484 20.34 -12.01 -13.04
CA ILE A 484 21.15 -11.85 -11.83
C ILE A 484 20.39 -12.46 -10.66
N TYR A 485 21.04 -13.31 -9.87
CA TYR A 485 20.52 -13.84 -8.60
C TYR A 485 21.09 -13.00 -7.44
N LYS A 486 20.22 -12.36 -6.67
CA LYS A 486 20.62 -11.38 -5.65
C LYS A 486 20.55 -12.05 -4.29
N LEU A 487 21.68 -12.14 -3.62
CA LEU A 487 21.78 -12.73 -2.30
C LEU A 487 21.70 -11.64 -1.25
N PHE A 488 20.80 -11.82 -0.30
CA PHE A 488 20.59 -10.96 0.87
C PHE A 488 20.57 -11.82 2.13
N PHE A 489 20.68 -11.17 3.29
CA PHE A 489 20.32 -11.76 4.57
C PHE A 489 19.38 -10.80 5.29
N ASN A 490 18.08 -11.12 5.36
CA ASN A 490 16.99 -10.25 5.83
C ASN A 490 16.59 -9.13 4.84
N PHE A 491 16.35 -9.55 3.59
CA PHE A 491 15.92 -8.71 2.47
C PHE A 491 14.77 -7.73 2.78
N PRO A 492 13.70 -8.10 3.54
CA PRO A 492 12.61 -7.17 3.84
C PRO A 492 13.07 -5.92 4.62
N THR A 493 14.08 -6.08 5.48
CA THR A 493 14.63 -4.97 6.27
C THR A 493 15.45 -4.04 5.39
N ASP A 494 16.33 -4.62 4.58
CA ASP A 494 17.21 -3.93 3.65
C ASP A 494 16.43 -3.10 2.62
N ILE A 495 15.42 -3.70 1.98
CA ILE A 495 14.57 -3.00 1.02
C ILE A 495 13.77 -1.88 1.67
N LYS A 496 13.29 -2.06 2.90
CA LYS A 496 12.57 -0.99 3.61
C LYS A 496 13.48 0.22 3.83
N ILE A 497 14.73 -0.03 4.17
CA ILE A 497 15.75 0.99 4.44
C ILE A 497 16.17 1.69 3.14
N MET A 498 16.46 0.94 2.07
CA MET A 498 16.74 1.50 0.74
C MET A 498 15.53 2.27 0.17
N SER A 499 14.31 1.76 0.35
CA SER A 499 13.10 2.47 -0.06
C SER A 499 12.93 3.79 0.67
N SER A 500 13.32 3.84 1.96
CA SER A 500 13.34 5.09 2.72
C SER A 500 14.35 6.09 2.17
N TYR A 501 15.53 5.60 1.77
CA TYR A 501 16.53 6.40 1.10
C TYR A 501 15.97 6.99 -0.21
N PHE A 502 15.24 6.24 -1.03
CA PHE A 502 14.72 6.72 -2.32
C PHE A 502 13.36 7.44 -2.29
N GLN A 503 12.78 7.76 -1.12
CA GLN A 503 11.42 8.33 -0.99
C GLN A 503 11.15 9.56 -1.88
N ASN A 504 12.16 10.37 -2.17
CA ASN A 504 12.04 11.59 -2.99
C ASN A 504 12.28 11.36 -4.50
N ILE A 505 12.46 10.11 -4.93
CA ILE A 505 12.72 9.74 -6.33
C ILE A 505 11.57 8.89 -6.85
N SER A 506 11.46 7.64 -6.37
CA SER A 506 10.37 6.72 -6.71
C SER A 506 10.46 5.43 -5.88
N HIS A 507 9.42 4.60 -5.96
CA HIS A 507 9.33 3.34 -5.23
C HIS A 507 10.00 2.17 -5.97
N ILE A 508 10.59 1.25 -5.21
CA ILE A 508 11.12 -0.02 -5.69
C ILE A 508 10.09 -1.10 -5.37
N ASN A 509 9.38 -1.59 -6.39
CA ASN A 509 8.28 -2.53 -6.20
C ASN A 509 8.52 -3.87 -6.91
N ILE A 510 9.51 -3.97 -7.79
CA ILE A 510 9.77 -5.14 -8.63
C ILE A 510 11.14 -5.71 -8.29
N TYR A 511 11.20 -7.02 -8.10
CA TYR A 511 12.44 -7.77 -7.93
C TYR A 511 12.28 -9.20 -8.45
N ASN A 512 13.34 -9.71 -9.06
CA ASN A 512 13.41 -11.08 -9.57
C ASN A 512 14.65 -11.78 -9.02
N ASN A 513 14.58 -13.10 -8.86
CA ASN A 513 15.66 -13.98 -8.41
C ASN A 513 16.33 -13.50 -7.10
N VAL A 514 15.54 -13.05 -6.13
CA VAL A 514 16.05 -12.68 -4.80
C VAL A 514 16.13 -13.93 -3.94
N ILE A 515 17.28 -14.16 -3.32
CA ILE A 515 17.54 -15.27 -2.40
C ILE A 515 17.86 -14.65 -1.05
N ASP A 516 16.91 -14.75 -0.11
CA ASP A 516 17.13 -14.35 1.28
C ASP A 516 17.65 -15.56 2.08
N LEU A 517 18.91 -15.51 2.48
CA LEU A 517 19.54 -16.59 3.24
C LEU A 517 19.08 -16.65 4.71
N ASN A 518 18.23 -15.72 5.15
CA ASN A 518 17.52 -15.80 6.43
C ASN A 518 16.24 -16.66 6.35
N ASP A 519 15.77 -16.99 5.14
CA ASP A 519 14.64 -17.90 4.94
C ASP A 519 15.04 -19.37 5.20
N ASN A 520 14.03 -20.25 5.19
CA ASN A 520 14.24 -21.67 5.43
C ASN A 520 15.12 -22.30 4.35
N ILE A 521 16.19 -22.98 4.77
CA ILE A 521 17.04 -23.79 3.91
C ILE A 521 16.59 -25.25 3.98
N TYR A 522 16.53 -25.93 2.84
CA TYR A 522 16.01 -27.29 2.74
C TYR A 522 17.10 -28.33 2.44
N MET A 523 16.99 -29.53 3.03
CA MET A 523 17.81 -30.71 2.69
C MET A 523 17.01 -31.83 2.07
N TYR A 524 17.57 -32.46 1.05
CA TYR A 524 17.11 -33.76 0.56
C TYR A 524 17.91 -34.89 1.22
N SER A 525 17.31 -35.66 2.14
CA SER A 525 17.95 -36.89 2.62
C SER A 525 17.71 -38.03 1.60
N LYS A 526 18.77 -38.53 0.96
CA LYS A 526 18.75 -39.92 0.43
C LYS A 526 18.96 -40.83 1.64
N ARG A 527 17.93 -41.56 2.10
CA ARG A 527 18.17 -42.68 3.01
C ARG A 527 18.63 -43.87 2.16
N ASN A 528 19.84 -44.34 2.44
CA ASN A 528 20.28 -45.67 2.05
C ASN A 528 19.31 -46.69 2.65
N GLU A 529 19.00 -47.71 1.87
CA GLU A 529 18.21 -48.86 2.25
C GLU A 529 18.85 -49.54 3.47
N GLN A 530 18.30 -49.33 4.66
CA GLN A 530 18.42 -50.26 5.78
C GLN A 530 17.38 -49.94 6.87
N LYS A 531 16.97 -51.01 7.54
CA LYS A 531 15.71 -51.23 8.26
C LYS A 531 15.39 -50.24 9.40
N THR A 532 14.11 -49.89 9.44
CA THR A 532 13.21 -49.61 10.60
C THR A 532 13.59 -48.56 11.65
N SER A 533 12.74 -47.55 11.80
CA SER A 533 11.87 -47.42 13.00
C SER A 533 10.77 -46.39 12.75
N TYR A 534 9.52 -46.81 12.87
CA TYR A 534 8.34 -45.95 12.87
C TYR A 534 8.46 -44.91 13.98
N ASN A 535 8.55 -43.63 13.62
CA ASN A 535 7.95 -42.51 14.35
C ASN A 535 8.36 -41.20 13.67
N ASN A 536 7.47 -40.68 12.82
CA ASN A 536 7.09 -39.27 12.79
C ASN A 536 5.98 -39.11 11.76
N ASN A 537 4.78 -39.47 12.21
CA ASN A 537 3.54 -39.05 11.60
C ASN A 537 3.43 -37.54 11.80
N ASN A 538 3.51 -36.76 10.72
CA ASN A 538 2.53 -35.73 10.41
C ASN A 538 2.90 -35.06 9.09
N ILE A 539 1.88 -34.90 8.25
CA ILE A 539 1.85 -34.18 6.98
C ILE A 539 2.21 -35.08 5.77
N LEU A 540 1.25 -35.94 5.45
CA LEU A 540 0.98 -36.39 4.09
C LEU A 540 0.85 -35.12 3.21
N TYR A 541 1.64 -35.01 2.15
CA TYR A 541 1.65 -33.85 1.25
C TYR A 541 0.31 -33.74 0.49
N PHE A 542 -0.59 -32.89 0.97
CA PHE A 542 -1.90 -32.65 0.35
C PHE A 542 -1.82 -32.23 -1.12
N GLU A 543 -0.78 -31.50 -1.53
CA GLU A 543 -0.61 -31.06 -2.92
C GLU A 543 -0.30 -32.22 -3.87
N THR A 544 0.60 -33.13 -3.46
CA THR A 544 0.94 -34.33 -4.23
C THR A 544 -0.25 -35.29 -4.28
N LEU A 545 -0.96 -35.44 -3.15
CA LEU A 545 -2.14 -36.29 -3.05
C LEU A 545 -3.32 -35.76 -3.87
N ASN A 546 -3.54 -34.44 -3.88
CA ASN A 546 -4.52 -33.79 -4.74
C ASN A 546 -4.17 -33.96 -6.24
N ARG A 547 -2.90 -33.82 -6.60
CA ARG A 547 -2.45 -34.00 -7.99
C ARG A 547 -2.66 -35.44 -8.45
N ASP A 548 -2.26 -36.40 -7.62
CA ASP A 548 -2.34 -37.83 -7.95
C ASP A 548 -3.81 -38.29 -7.95
N MET A 549 -4.69 -37.77 -7.08
CA MET A 549 -6.15 -37.98 -7.12
C MET A 549 -6.82 -37.40 -8.38
N ILE A 550 -6.36 -36.22 -8.83
CA ILE A 550 -6.87 -35.59 -10.05
C ILE A 550 -6.41 -36.39 -11.28
N GLN A 551 -5.19 -36.93 -11.28
CA GLN A 551 -4.70 -37.80 -12.35
C GLN A 551 -5.35 -39.18 -12.35
N SER A 552 -5.67 -39.76 -11.18
CA SER A 552 -6.33 -41.06 -11.08
C SER A 552 -7.85 -41.01 -11.20
N ASN A 553 -8.44 -39.80 -11.16
CA ASN A 553 -9.88 -39.56 -11.27
C ASN A 553 -10.72 -40.32 -10.20
N ASP A 554 -10.14 -40.56 -9.03
CA ASP A 554 -10.79 -41.33 -7.95
C ASP A 554 -11.78 -40.47 -7.15
N ILE A 555 -13.02 -40.42 -7.65
CA ILE A 555 -14.13 -39.64 -7.09
C ILE A 555 -14.48 -40.08 -5.66
N HIS A 556 -14.26 -41.35 -5.32
CA HIS A 556 -14.62 -41.87 -4.01
C HIS A 556 -13.62 -41.43 -2.93
N LEU A 557 -12.32 -41.45 -3.26
CA LEU A 557 -11.26 -40.95 -2.40
C LEU A 557 -11.37 -39.43 -2.21
N PHE A 558 -11.74 -38.69 -3.26
CA PHE A 558 -12.02 -37.25 -3.20
C PHE A 558 -13.20 -36.94 -2.27
N LYS A 559 -14.32 -37.67 -2.36
CA LYS A 559 -15.46 -37.52 -1.44
C LYS A 559 -15.05 -37.79 0.01
N GLN A 560 -14.26 -38.84 0.28
CA GLN A 560 -13.78 -39.11 1.64
C GLN A 560 -12.91 -37.97 2.20
N LEU A 561 -12.08 -37.34 1.37
CA LEU A 561 -11.22 -36.23 1.78
C LEU A 561 -12.01 -34.94 2.04
N VAL A 562 -13.04 -34.65 1.24
CA VAL A 562 -13.89 -33.46 1.42
C VAL A 562 -14.81 -33.59 2.63
N HIS A 563 -15.25 -34.81 2.96
CA HIS A 563 -16.20 -35.05 4.06
C HIS A 563 -15.53 -35.40 5.40
N SER A 564 -14.19 -35.45 5.49
CA SER A 564 -13.48 -35.72 6.75
C SER A 564 -12.42 -34.66 7.05
N THR A 565 -12.14 -34.44 8.34
CA THR A 565 -11.03 -33.55 8.72
C THR A 565 -9.69 -34.21 8.37
N PRO A 566 -8.63 -33.44 8.03
CA PRO A 566 -7.31 -33.99 7.68
C PRO A 566 -6.78 -35.06 8.67
N TYR A 567 -7.07 -34.86 9.96
CA TYR A 567 -6.73 -35.80 11.02
C TYR A 567 -7.52 -37.11 10.95
N HIS A 568 -8.85 -37.03 10.78
CA HIS A 568 -9.70 -38.22 10.64
C HIS A 568 -9.47 -38.97 9.35
N PHE A 569 -9.21 -38.27 8.24
CA PHE A 569 -8.85 -38.87 6.96
C PHE A 569 -7.57 -39.70 7.10
N ASN A 570 -6.51 -39.11 7.65
CA ASN A 570 -5.24 -39.79 7.88
C ASN A 570 -5.41 -41.00 8.82
N LYS A 571 -6.18 -40.86 9.90
CA LYS A 571 -6.46 -41.97 10.83
C LYS A 571 -7.23 -43.11 10.15
N ASN A 572 -8.21 -42.80 9.29
CA ASN A 572 -8.95 -43.81 8.52
C ASN A 572 -8.09 -44.50 7.46
N ILE A 573 -7.19 -43.78 6.78
CA ILE A 573 -6.26 -44.37 5.82
C ILE A 573 -5.26 -45.28 6.54
N ILE A 574 -4.68 -44.83 7.64
CA ILE A 574 -3.76 -45.64 8.46
C ILE A 574 -4.47 -46.90 9.00
N ASN A 575 -5.70 -46.76 9.49
CA ASN A 575 -6.49 -47.90 9.96
C ASN A 575 -6.82 -48.89 8.83
N LYS A 576 -7.15 -48.41 7.62
CA LYS A 576 -7.39 -49.26 6.44
C LYS A 576 -6.13 -49.97 5.94
N MET A 577 -4.97 -49.32 6.01
CA MET A 577 -3.69 -49.95 5.67
C MET A 577 -3.28 -51.01 6.69
N ASN A 578 -3.64 -50.82 7.97
CA ASN A 578 -3.34 -51.77 9.03
C ASN A 578 -4.35 -52.95 9.11
N SER A 579 -5.55 -52.81 8.54
CA SER A 579 -6.63 -53.81 8.71
C SER A 579 -6.79 -54.82 7.57
N ASN A 580 -6.21 -54.61 6.38
CA ASN A 580 -6.42 -55.50 5.23
C ASN A 580 -5.09 -55.92 4.57
N ASN A 581 -4.68 -57.17 4.76
CA ASN A 581 -3.53 -57.78 4.06
C ASN A 581 -3.80 -58.15 2.59
N ASN A 582 -4.98 -57.87 2.03
CA ASN A 582 -5.36 -58.32 0.67
C ASN A 582 -6.03 -57.24 -0.18
N TYR A 583 -5.29 -56.17 -0.52
CA TYR A 583 -5.60 -55.32 -1.67
C TYR A 583 -4.33 -54.99 -2.44
N ASN A 584 -3.90 -55.96 -3.27
CA ASN A 584 -3.03 -55.71 -4.40
C ASN A 584 -3.81 -54.86 -5.42
N ASN A 585 -3.49 -53.56 -5.51
CA ASN A 585 -3.68 -52.64 -6.67
C ASN A 585 -4.02 -51.19 -6.28
N ILE A 586 -3.30 -50.60 -5.32
CA ILE A 586 -3.11 -49.15 -5.29
C ILE A 586 -1.61 -48.90 -5.20
N ASN A 587 -0.97 -48.89 -6.36
CA ASN A 587 0.46 -48.62 -6.49
C ASN A 587 0.69 -47.11 -6.46
N ILE A 588 0.42 -46.44 -5.32
CA ILE A 588 0.85 -45.06 -5.14
C ILE A 588 2.33 -45.12 -4.77
N ASN A 589 3.17 -44.98 -5.79
CA ASN A 589 4.62 -44.94 -5.66
C ASN A 589 5.04 -43.58 -5.05
N ILE A 590 4.78 -43.37 -3.76
CA ILE A 590 5.25 -42.18 -3.02
C ILE A 590 6.74 -42.35 -2.78
N LEU A 591 7.56 -41.75 -3.64
CA LEU A 591 8.99 -41.61 -3.41
C LEU A 591 9.19 -40.72 -2.15
N ASN A 592 9.32 -41.35 -0.98
CA ASN A 592 9.52 -40.70 0.30
C ASN A 592 10.87 -39.97 0.35
N LYS A 593 10.95 -38.73 -0.18
CA LYS A 593 12.03 -37.79 0.11
C LYS A 593 11.61 -36.90 1.27
N GLN A 594 12.07 -37.22 2.48
CA GLN A 594 11.95 -36.32 3.63
C GLN A 594 12.77 -35.03 3.35
N MET A 595 12.10 -33.88 3.34
CA MET A 595 12.73 -32.55 3.28
C MET A 595 12.90 -32.01 4.70
N LEU A 596 14.13 -31.88 5.17
CA LEU A 596 14.43 -31.26 6.47
C LEU A 596 14.56 -29.74 6.28
N LYS A 597 13.83 -28.96 7.09
CA LYS A 597 13.94 -27.49 7.14
C LYS A 597 14.97 -27.10 8.18
N LEU A 598 15.93 -26.26 7.81
CA LEU A 598 16.92 -25.69 8.71
C LEU A 598 16.65 -24.21 8.92
N TYR A 599 16.73 -23.80 10.19
CA TYR A 599 16.61 -22.42 10.62
C TYR A 599 17.95 -21.94 11.20
N PHE A 600 18.33 -20.71 10.84
CA PHE A 600 19.57 -20.07 11.28
C PHE A 600 19.24 -18.76 11.99
N LYS A 601 19.93 -18.48 13.10
CA LYS A 601 19.60 -17.32 13.95
C LYS A 601 20.20 -16.00 13.42
N SER A 602 21.29 -16.07 12.66
CA SER A 602 22.02 -14.91 12.16
C SER A 602 22.95 -15.30 11.02
N LEU A 603 23.44 -14.33 10.25
CA LEU A 603 24.44 -14.56 9.21
C LEU A 603 25.71 -15.23 9.76
N ASN A 604 26.14 -14.84 10.97
CA ASN A 604 27.26 -15.48 11.64
C ASN A 604 27.00 -16.95 12.00
N ASP A 605 25.78 -17.29 12.44
CA ASP A 605 25.39 -18.70 12.71
C ASP A 605 25.40 -19.52 11.42
N LEU A 606 24.94 -18.92 10.32
CA LEU A 606 24.97 -19.52 8.99
C LEU A 606 26.42 -19.73 8.51
N CYS A 607 27.30 -18.74 8.67
CA CYS A 607 28.74 -18.87 8.35
C CYS A 607 29.42 -19.97 9.14
N ILE A 608 29.16 -20.06 10.45
CA ILE A 608 29.75 -21.11 11.29
C ILE A 608 29.29 -22.49 10.82
N LYS A 609 27.98 -22.67 10.61
CA LYS A 609 27.43 -23.99 10.24
C LYS A 609 27.75 -24.42 8.81
N ILE A 610 27.81 -23.47 7.88
CA ILE A 610 27.99 -23.77 6.45
C ILE A 610 29.45 -23.68 6.03
N LEU A 611 30.17 -22.63 6.42
CA LEU A 611 31.55 -22.37 6.02
C LEU A 611 32.59 -22.77 7.07
N ASN A 612 32.17 -23.14 8.28
CA ASN A 612 33.06 -23.43 9.41
C ASN A 612 34.00 -22.26 9.76
N LYS A 613 33.51 -21.02 9.58
CA LYS A 613 34.22 -19.78 9.91
C LYS A 613 33.31 -18.81 10.67
N LYS A 614 33.90 -17.99 11.55
CA LYS A 614 33.19 -16.95 12.30
C LYS A 614 33.23 -15.61 11.54
N LEU A 615 32.21 -14.78 11.69
CA LEU A 615 32.23 -13.39 11.25
C LEU A 615 32.64 -12.47 12.41
N ASN A 616 33.49 -11.48 12.11
CA ASN A 616 33.91 -10.51 13.10
C ASN A 616 32.82 -9.45 13.29
N LYS A 617 32.10 -9.47 14.42
CA LYS A 617 30.96 -8.57 14.69
C LYS A 617 31.34 -7.17 15.21
N LYS A 618 32.64 -6.84 15.30
CA LYS A 618 33.12 -5.60 15.94
C LYS A 618 32.49 -4.33 15.38
N PHE A 619 32.22 -4.28 14.07
CA PHE A 619 31.71 -3.08 13.40
C PHE A 619 30.20 -3.11 13.10
N GLN A 620 29.47 -4.14 13.58
CA GLN A 620 28.02 -4.26 13.38
C GLN A 620 27.22 -3.08 13.98
N LEU A 621 27.74 -2.46 15.04
CA LEU A 621 27.16 -1.29 15.72
C LEU A 621 28.03 -0.04 15.55
N ALA A 622 28.93 -0.03 14.57
CA ALA A 622 29.80 1.12 14.32
C ALA A 622 28.99 2.34 13.86
N ASN A 623 29.58 3.53 14.02
CA ASN A 623 29.03 4.74 13.43
C ASN A 623 29.34 4.77 11.93
N TRP A 624 28.41 4.26 11.13
CA TRP A 624 28.52 4.20 9.66
C TRP A 624 28.42 5.56 8.96
N ASN A 625 28.15 6.64 9.70
CA ASN A 625 28.13 8.01 9.17
C ASN A 625 29.51 8.68 9.16
N ILE A 626 30.55 8.08 9.79
CA ILE A 626 31.89 8.66 9.83
C ILE A 626 32.48 8.67 8.42
N ARG A 627 33.11 9.78 8.02
CA ARG A 627 33.84 9.90 6.76
C ARG A 627 35.24 10.50 6.99
N PRO A 628 36.29 9.97 6.34
CA PRO A 628 36.29 8.75 5.51
C PRO A 628 35.97 7.50 6.35
N LEU A 629 35.43 6.45 5.72
CA LEU A 629 35.26 5.15 6.38
C LEU A 629 36.65 4.58 6.71
N THR A 630 36.79 3.91 7.85
CA THR A 630 38.07 3.24 8.18
C THR A 630 38.25 1.99 7.32
N HIS A 631 39.51 1.55 7.17
CA HIS A 631 39.81 0.33 6.42
C HIS A 631 39.06 -0.89 6.99
N GLU A 632 38.94 -0.99 8.31
CA GLU A 632 38.22 -2.08 8.95
C GLU A 632 36.70 -2.03 8.70
N GLN A 633 36.10 -0.84 8.63
CA GLN A 633 34.68 -0.69 8.25
C GLN A 633 34.44 -1.15 6.81
N ILE A 634 35.34 -0.78 5.90
CA ILE A 634 35.28 -1.20 4.48
C ILE A 634 35.39 -2.72 4.39
N ILE A 635 36.36 -3.33 5.09
CA ILE A 635 36.55 -4.78 5.10
C ILE A 635 35.35 -5.49 5.72
N TYR A 636 34.79 -4.97 6.83
CA TYR A 636 33.59 -5.54 7.46
C TYR A 636 32.41 -5.58 6.47
N ALA A 637 32.06 -4.42 5.87
CA ALA A 637 30.95 -4.33 4.93
C ALA A 637 31.19 -5.17 3.66
N SER A 638 32.46 -5.35 3.27
CA SER A 638 32.85 -6.21 2.15
C SER A 638 32.62 -7.69 2.45
N ILE A 639 32.95 -8.12 3.66
CA ILE A 639 32.75 -9.51 4.10
C ILE A 639 31.26 -9.84 4.17
N ASP A 640 30.42 -8.95 4.73
CA ASP A 640 29.00 -9.22 4.92
C ASP A 640 28.23 -9.42 3.60
N SER A 641 28.63 -8.77 2.50
CA SER A 641 28.04 -9.04 1.18
C SER A 641 28.72 -10.21 0.44
N TYR A 642 30.05 -10.36 0.52
CA TYR A 642 30.78 -11.40 -0.20
C TYR A 642 30.50 -12.81 0.35
N VAL A 643 30.37 -12.92 1.67
CA VAL A 643 30.15 -14.21 2.33
C VAL A 643 28.82 -14.85 1.91
N LEU A 644 27.82 -14.06 1.52
CA LEU A 644 26.53 -14.56 1.02
C LEU A 644 26.72 -15.46 -0.22
N ILE A 645 27.61 -15.07 -1.13
CA ILE A 645 27.93 -15.85 -2.33
C ILE A 645 28.58 -17.17 -1.95
N LYS A 646 29.56 -17.13 -1.05
CA LYS A 646 30.27 -18.34 -0.58
C LYS A 646 29.35 -19.28 0.17
N ILE A 647 28.41 -18.76 0.95
CA ILE A 647 27.38 -19.57 1.62
C ILE A 647 26.52 -20.27 0.58
N GLU A 648 25.97 -19.57 -0.42
CA GLU A 648 25.12 -20.18 -1.44
C GLU A 648 25.88 -21.23 -2.27
N GLU A 649 27.15 -20.97 -2.64
CA GLU A 649 28.01 -21.94 -3.32
C GLU A 649 28.18 -23.22 -2.48
N MET A 650 28.48 -23.07 -1.19
CA MET A 650 28.65 -24.18 -0.25
C MET A 650 27.33 -24.91 0.04
N LEU A 651 26.20 -24.21 0.05
CA LEU A 651 24.86 -24.82 0.15
C LEU A 651 24.60 -25.72 -1.06
N ILE A 652 24.96 -25.27 -2.27
CA ILE A 652 24.86 -26.11 -3.49
C ILE A 652 25.72 -27.36 -3.36
N GLU A 653 26.97 -27.22 -2.91
CA GLU A 653 27.91 -28.34 -2.74
C GLU A 653 27.43 -29.39 -1.76
N LYS A 654 26.87 -28.94 -0.63
CA LYS A 654 26.34 -29.83 0.39
C LYS A 654 24.92 -30.34 0.09
N GLY A 655 24.34 -29.97 -1.06
CA GLY A 655 23.02 -30.45 -1.51
C GLY A 655 21.83 -29.77 -0.84
N TYR A 656 22.04 -28.63 -0.18
CA TYR A 656 20.98 -27.79 0.36
C TYR A 656 20.31 -26.97 -0.75
N MET A 657 19.06 -26.56 -0.53
CA MET A 657 18.30 -25.67 -1.40
C MET A 657 17.88 -24.40 -0.64
N SER A 658 18.17 -23.25 -1.23
CA SER A 658 17.69 -21.94 -0.79
C SER A 658 16.43 -21.53 -1.57
N THR A 659 15.55 -20.75 -0.93
CA THR A 659 14.39 -20.15 -1.59
C THR A 659 14.83 -19.06 -2.55
N CYS A 660 14.14 -18.96 -3.69
CA CYS A 660 14.44 -17.97 -4.72
C CYS A 660 13.13 -17.30 -5.12
N ASP A 661 12.92 -16.11 -4.59
CA ASP A 661 11.68 -15.37 -4.68
C ASP A 661 11.72 -14.35 -5.81
N SER A 662 10.58 -14.15 -6.44
CA SER A 662 10.40 -13.17 -7.51
C SER A 662 8.96 -12.72 -7.50
N ASN A 663 8.72 -11.43 -7.76
CA ASN A 663 7.38 -10.86 -7.64
C ASN A 663 6.77 -10.40 -8.98
N ASN A 664 7.46 -10.57 -10.11
CA ASN A 664 6.96 -10.16 -11.43
C ASN A 664 7.09 -11.26 -12.51
N ASN A 665 5.99 -11.96 -12.79
CA ASN A 665 5.94 -13.07 -13.75
C ASN A 665 6.28 -12.68 -15.21
N GLN A 666 6.14 -11.41 -15.60
CA GLN A 666 6.47 -10.99 -16.97
C GLN A 666 7.97 -11.07 -17.25
N MET A 667 8.80 -10.68 -16.28
CA MET A 667 10.26 -10.75 -16.42
C MET A 667 10.77 -12.18 -16.44
N MET A 668 10.07 -13.10 -15.75
CA MET A 668 10.35 -14.54 -15.83
C MET A 668 10.05 -15.10 -17.21
N ASN A 669 8.98 -14.64 -17.86
CA ASN A 669 8.68 -15.03 -19.24
C ASN A 669 9.73 -14.50 -20.22
N LEU A 670 10.15 -13.23 -20.07
CA LEU A 670 11.25 -12.65 -20.85
C LEU A 670 12.57 -13.42 -20.66
N PHE A 671 12.87 -13.82 -19.42
CA PHE A 671 14.00 -14.67 -19.11
C PHE A 671 13.91 -16.02 -19.83
N VAL A 672 12.76 -16.70 -19.78
CA VAL A 672 12.55 -17.98 -20.48
C VAL A 672 12.68 -17.80 -22.00
N GLN A 673 12.13 -16.72 -22.55
CA GLN A 673 12.22 -16.40 -23.98
C GLN A 673 13.67 -16.14 -24.41
N LYS A 674 14.43 -15.30 -23.70
CA LYS A 674 15.85 -15.06 -23.99
C LYS A 674 16.72 -16.29 -23.74
N TYR A 675 16.40 -17.11 -22.74
CA TYR A 675 17.09 -18.38 -22.51
C TYR A 675 16.90 -19.34 -23.69
N LYS A 676 15.71 -19.34 -24.32
CA LYS A 676 15.43 -20.12 -25.54
C LYS A 676 16.13 -19.55 -26.78
N LEU A 677 16.18 -18.22 -26.90
CA LEU A 677 16.79 -17.51 -28.03
C LEU A 677 18.30 -17.34 -27.81
N ARG A 678 19.05 -18.44 -27.99
CA ARG A 678 20.50 -18.56 -27.75
C ARG A 678 21.35 -17.48 -28.45
N ASP A 679 20.86 -16.90 -29.55
CA ASP A 679 21.59 -15.95 -30.41
C ASP A 679 20.97 -14.54 -30.48
N SER A 680 20.07 -14.18 -29.56
CA SER A 680 19.50 -12.82 -29.53
C SER A 680 20.47 -11.82 -28.90
N THR A 681 20.65 -10.65 -29.54
CA THR A 681 21.39 -9.52 -28.97
C THR A 681 20.72 -9.02 -27.68
N TRP A 682 21.51 -8.34 -26.84
CA TRP A 682 21.03 -7.85 -25.54
C TRP A 682 19.92 -6.79 -25.68
N GLU A 683 19.97 -6.01 -26.76
CA GLU A 683 18.93 -5.12 -27.30
C GLU A 683 17.85 -5.94 -27.98
#